data_AF-A0A6V7V8F2-F1
#
_entry.id   AF-A0A6V7V8F2-F1
#
_cell.length_a   1.000
_cell.length_b   1.000
_cell.length_c   1.000
_cell.angle_alpha   90.00
_cell.angle_beta   90.00
_cell.angle_gamma   90.00
#
_symmetry.space_group_name_H-M   'P 1'
#
loop_
_entity.id
_entity.type
_entity.pdbx_description
1 polymer ?
#
loop_
_entity_poly.entity_id
_entity_poly.type
_entity_poly.pdbx_seq_one_letter_code
_entity_poly.pdbx_strand_id
1 'polypeptide(L)'
;MFEFRQQQPQPFFRTTKIIMAIFRHIIQNCFQNLRYFGTPELNFCRHKSFWCNNRGKETTKFFDGFELEKLFVDENVQKLLKSLCGFDLNRLYSWRLINSPSRRHYALMTDNMYKEFLSKMASKAQYFLQFVPLKEPRPNKAETLSVDSDIAGHDPSKIIFVDISHDSTERDRAIVVREPNGRLRTALPEEHFRMNRIFFDKPDRPVREPPLFHLHSDSDGQIVCGDILLQTLARDEHEFVLDWACNFYEPDDHKFVELCKCIFENTIKEQKLSVLHSTRHFGTLAFYMLINNYYFELIEFFAQNQNISGVANTIRLLRIIYPNWTTTIPSNFSDLDVLKEYLNQIEQQINDNKELKQHSSSNIHVKGDEYEKTKILISLLNNLLKSGEKKRRQTALPKNFALLKRSENQRISRRRLQENSSFSSNVSSGEDDKKELLDDIVTDWKDSDWAPSISAVFKILFSIRLSASLWSIISDCDEVYNYWEPLHLVLFKRGFQTWEYSPVYGIRSWLYILLYAGPAKFLIKIFPESKVALFFSLRFLISFFTLFSELFLYRAICQRISNSIGRTFILFSTFSSAMFGASCAFLPSSFSMSLNAFASAFYLFEYWSLSIFCTAISALIGWPFSAILGLPIVIEMLIIRKRKLALKFLFYSILFGLSICLLLFIVDTHFFGRPVLAPLNIIFYNIFSSNGPNLYGKEPISFYLKNLFLNFNIAFILAIFAIPFCLLFLIIQKINEEKYKKEDKTILFKNYFENNPLKQWERFRPLIFLSMSAIVWMLIFMLQPHKEERFLFPIYPHICLLAAICLDCLYRLLNKTKLATTFCIAILIIFVIASFSRIAALHRNYSGLLDIYKDFNNKISSDRILIQNTTKILPIRVCIGKEWHRFPSSFFLPESGKNFSEVEMRFIRSEFRALLPDIFPKGSTLSEITRQIPIHQNDENREQLERYVPLESCNFLIDLVGMEPTELEPDYSKMEEFQSIIQSRVLLSSNSHPLFRAFYIPFTPNEFLKFGNIHVFQRKLK
;
A
#
# COMPACT_ATOMS: atom_id res chain seq x y z
N MET A 1 -15.29 -43.56 -9.30
CA MET A 1 -14.77 -44.61 -8.40
C MET A 1 -13.37 -44.95 -8.91
N PHE A 2 -12.38 -44.12 -8.59
CA PHE A 2 -11.01 -44.19 -9.11
C PHE A 2 -10.05 -44.44 -7.95
N GLU A 3 -9.44 -45.61 -7.90
CA GLU A 3 -8.30 -45.93 -7.05
C GLU A 3 -7.04 -45.26 -7.60
N PHE A 4 -6.54 -44.24 -6.90
CA PHE A 4 -5.18 -43.76 -7.09
C PHE A 4 -4.23 -44.68 -6.29
N ARG A 5 -3.38 -45.43 -7.00
CA ARG A 5 -2.22 -46.10 -6.39
C ARG A 5 -1.32 -45.04 -5.75
N GLN A 6 -1.19 -45.15 -4.43
CA GLN A 6 -0.19 -44.44 -3.64
C GLN A 6 1.21 -44.96 -4.03
N GLN A 7 2.00 -44.13 -4.69
CA GLN A 7 3.46 -44.16 -4.57
C GLN A 7 3.87 -42.85 -3.89
N GLN A 8 4.32 -42.95 -2.64
CA GLN A 8 4.85 -41.82 -1.89
C GLN A 8 6.23 -41.39 -2.41
N PRO A 9 6.50 -40.08 -2.59
CA PRO A 9 7.86 -39.57 -2.66
C PRO A 9 8.24 -38.88 -1.33
N GLN A 10 9.06 -39.56 -0.53
CA GLN A 10 9.76 -39.04 0.65
C GLN A 10 11.21 -38.74 0.23
N PRO A 11 11.54 -37.51 -0.24
CA PRO A 11 12.24 -36.55 0.63
C PRO A 11 11.86 -35.07 0.38
N PHE A 12 10.98 -34.78 -0.58
CA PHE A 12 10.58 -33.41 -0.98
C PHE A 12 9.72 -32.71 0.09
N PHE A 13 9.03 -33.49 0.92
CA PHE A 13 8.25 -32.98 2.05
C PHE A 13 9.11 -32.45 3.21
N ARG A 14 10.39 -32.86 3.33
CA ARG A 14 11.29 -32.33 4.36
C ARG A 14 11.86 -30.98 3.97
N THR A 15 12.25 -30.78 2.72
CA THR A 15 12.73 -29.47 2.21
C THR A 15 11.62 -28.43 2.14
N THR A 16 10.41 -28.81 1.71
CA THR A 16 9.24 -27.92 1.81
C THR A 16 8.82 -27.65 3.25
N LYS A 17 8.94 -28.61 4.18
CA LYS A 17 8.71 -28.35 5.62
C LYS A 17 9.76 -27.44 6.23
N ILE A 18 11.03 -27.53 5.85
CA ILE A 18 12.09 -26.65 6.37
C ILE A 18 11.95 -25.23 5.79
N ILE A 19 11.68 -25.11 4.48
CA ILE A 19 11.39 -23.83 3.84
C ILE A 19 10.09 -23.23 4.41
N MET A 20 9.03 -24.03 4.59
CA MET A 20 7.80 -23.60 5.27
C MET A 20 7.98 -23.40 6.78
N ALA A 21 8.99 -23.95 7.44
CA ALA A 21 9.27 -23.72 8.86
C ALA A 21 10.06 -22.43 9.05
N ILE A 22 11.04 -22.15 8.18
CA ILE A 22 11.73 -20.86 8.11
C ILE A 22 10.73 -19.77 7.68
N PHE A 23 9.86 -20.05 6.70
CA PHE A 23 8.76 -19.16 6.34
C PHE A 23 7.67 -19.10 7.41
N ARG A 24 7.34 -20.17 8.14
CA ARG A 24 6.43 -20.11 9.30
C ARG A 24 7.06 -19.31 10.41
N HIS A 25 8.37 -19.29 10.59
CA HIS A 25 9.03 -18.48 11.60
C HIS A 25 9.03 -17.00 11.19
N ILE A 26 9.27 -16.70 9.91
CA ILE A 26 9.14 -15.35 9.33
C ILE A 26 7.67 -14.87 9.32
N ILE A 27 6.74 -15.75 8.99
CA ILE A 27 5.28 -15.50 8.98
C ILE A 27 4.74 -15.48 10.41
N GLN A 28 5.19 -16.30 11.36
CA GLN A 28 4.78 -16.26 12.77
C GLN A 28 5.31 -15.00 13.45
N ASN A 29 6.53 -14.55 13.15
CA ASN A 29 7.01 -13.25 13.62
C ASN A 29 6.26 -12.08 12.95
N CYS A 30 5.74 -12.24 11.72
CA CYS A 30 4.84 -11.28 11.08
C CYS A 30 3.35 -11.40 11.49
N PHE A 31 2.90 -12.55 12.03
CA PHE A 31 1.49 -12.84 12.35
C PHE A 31 1.18 -12.88 13.85
N GLN A 32 2.19 -12.97 14.73
CA GLN A 32 1.98 -12.83 16.16
C GLN A 32 1.58 -11.40 16.54
N ASN A 33 1.81 -10.41 15.66
CA ASN A 33 1.29 -9.04 15.81
C ASN A 33 -0.16 -8.84 15.35
N LEU A 34 -0.91 -9.90 14.97
CA LEU A 34 -2.28 -9.75 14.44
C LEU A 34 -3.33 -10.69 15.04
N ARG A 35 -3.03 -11.37 16.17
CA ARG A 35 -4.03 -12.12 16.94
C ARG A 35 -3.81 -11.99 18.45
N TYR A 36 -4.17 -10.82 18.97
CA TYR A 36 -4.74 -10.69 20.32
C TYR A 36 -5.91 -9.70 20.25
N PHE A 37 -6.93 -10.06 19.47
CA PHE A 37 -8.28 -9.54 19.65
C PHE A 37 -9.05 -10.59 20.44
N GLY A 38 -9.13 -10.33 21.73
CA GLY A 38 -9.88 -11.07 22.72
C GLY A 38 -9.81 -10.25 23.99
N THR A 39 -10.68 -9.25 24.10
CA THR A 39 -10.88 -8.47 25.32
C THR A 39 -11.27 -9.43 26.44
N PRO A 40 -10.51 -9.52 27.55
CA PRO A 40 -11.06 -10.04 28.79
C PRO A 40 -12.03 -8.98 29.30
N GLU A 41 -13.31 -9.31 29.38
CA GLU A 41 -14.24 -8.62 30.26
C GLU A 41 -13.66 -8.65 31.67
N LEU A 42 -13.10 -7.52 32.12
CA LEU A 42 -12.62 -7.32 33.48
C LEU A 42 -13.65 -6.48 34.23
N ASN A 43 -14.36 -7.20 35.10
CA ASN A 43 -15.37 -6.71 36.02
C ASN A 43 -14.94 -5.45 36.77
N PHE A 44 -15.87 -4.51 36.81
CA PHE A 44 -15.84 -3.27 37.57
C PHE A 44 -15.61 -3.50 39.06
N CYS A 45 -14.67 -2.74 39.63
CA CYS A 45 -14.77 -2.29 41.01
C CYS A 45 -15.15 -0.80 41.00
N ARG A 46 -16.30 -0.49 41.59
CA ARG A 46 -16.92 0.83 41.70
C ARG A 46 -16.04 1.80 42.48
N HIS A 47 -15.61 2.87 41.83
CA HIS A 47 -15.07 4.06 42.47
C HIS A 47 -15.59 5.32 41.77
N LYS A 48 -15.84 6.35 42.59
CA LYS A 48 -16.27 7.70 42.24
C LYS A 48 -15.40 8.31 41.13
N SER A 49 -16.03 8.95 40.13
CA SER A 49 -15.35 9.66 39.03
C SER A 49 -14.31 10.65 39.55
N PHE A 50 -13.13 10.67 38.92
CA PHE A 50 -12.07 11.60 39.33
C PHE A 50 -12.50 13.05 39.04
N TRP A 51 -13.30 13.32 38.01
CA TRP A 51 -13.72 14.68 37.63
C TRP A 51 -14.69 15.37 38.62
N CYS A 52 -15.19 14.65 39.62
CA CYS A 52 -16.12 15.17 40.62
C CYS A 52 -15.43 15.62 41.91
N ASN A 53 -15.71 16.83 42.38
CA ASN A 53 -15.18 17.38 43.63
C ASN A 53 -15.89 16.81 44.87
N ASN A 54 -15.16 16.60 45.97
CA ASN A 54 -15.66 16.02 47.22
C ASN A 54 -16.58 16.95 48.05
N ARG A 55 -16.89 18.16 47.58
CA ARG A 55 -17.49 19.24 48.40
C ARG A 55 -19.02 19.20 48.59
N GLY A 56 -19.74 18.22 48.03
CA GLY A 56 -21.19 18.05 48.24
C GLY A 56 -21.58 16.64 48.66
N LYS A 57 -22.18 16.47 49.84
CA LYS A 57 -22.56 15.13 50.39
C LYS A 57 -23.71 14.44 49.65
N GLU A 58 -24.41 15.10 48.72
CA GLU A 58 -25.59 14.54 48.03
C GLU A 58 -25.37 14.20 46.55
N THR A 59 -24.50 14.90 45.82
CA THR A 59 -24.25 14.68 44.38
C THR A 59 -23.47 13.41 44.07
N THR A 60 -22.82 12.84 45.09
CA THR A 60 -21.78 11.82 44.94
C THR A 60 -22.32 10.39 44.80
N LYS A 61 -23.63 10.18 44.96
CA LYS A 61 -24.28 8.86 44.77
C LYS A 61 -24.63 8.53 43.32
N PHE A 62 -24.64 9.51 42.40
CA PHE A 62 -25.21 9.32 41.05
C PHE A 62 -24.21 8.86 39.98
N PHE A 63 -22.89 9.01 40.19
CA PHE A 63 -21.89 8.81 39.14
C PHE A 63 -20.97 7.60 39.36
N ASP A 64 -21.41 6.61 40.15
CA ASP A 64 -20.62 5.39 40.43
C ASP A 64 -20.63 4.43 39.23
N GLY A 65 -19.59 4.55 38.40
CA GLY A 65 -19.20 3.57 37.39
C GLY A 65 -19.85 3.75 36.01
N PHE A 66 -19.11 4.37 35.09
CA PHE A 66 -19.27 4.34 33.61
C PHE A 66 -20.29 5.22 32.86
N GLU A 67 -20.85 6.27 33.45
CA GLU A 67 -21.80 7.12 32.68
C GLU A 67 -21.30 8.52 32.31
N LEU A 68 -20.20 9.01 32.88
CA LEU A 68 -19.75 10.40 32.63
C LEU A 68 -19.12 10.60 31.24
N GLU A 69 -18.20 9.71 30.83
CA GLU A 69 -17.61 9.74 29.48
C GLU A 69 -18.67 9.53 28.40
N LYS A 70 -19.60 8.59 28.65
CA LYS A 70 -20.70 8.29 27.73
C LYS A 70 -21.66 9.47 27.60
N LEU A 71 -21.96 10.15 28.70
CA LEU A 71 -22.79 11.35 28.71
C LEU A 71 -22.12 12.51 27.97
N PHE A 72 -20.81 12.68 28.12
CA PHE A 72 -20.07 13.71 27.37
C PHE A 72 -20.12 13.44 25.86
N VAL A 73 -20.05 12.18 25.43
CA VAL A 73 -20.05 11.80 24.00
C VAL A 73 -21.45 11.80 23.37
N ASP A 74 -22.52 11.84 24.17
CA ASP A 74 -23.90 11.89 23.68
C ASP A 74 -24.11 13.03 22.66
N GLU A 75 -24.73 12.71 21.52
CA GLU A 75 -24.97 13.64 20.41
C GLU A 75 -25.78 14.87 20.85
N ASN A 76 -26.75 14.70 21.77
CA ASN A 76 -27.56 15.80 22.29
C ASN A 76 -26.73 16.72 23.18
N VAL A 77 -25.89 16.15 24.04
CA VAL A 77 -24.99 16.91 24.91
C VAL A 77 -23.94 17.66 24.08
N GLN A 78 -23.35 17.00 23.08
CA GLN A 78 -22.41 17.62 22.15
C GLN A 78 -23.03 18.76 21.34
N LYS A 79 -24.28 18.64 20.88
CA LYS A 79 -24.99 19.73 20.19
C LYS A 79 -25.17 20.95 21.08
N LEU A 80 -25.59 20.74 22.33
CA LEU A 80 -25.77 21.83 23.31
C LEU A 80 -24.43 22.47 23.68
N LEU A 81 -23.39 21.67 23.98
CA LEU A 81 -22.06 22.18 24.29
C LEU A 81 -21.44 22.96 23.12
N LYS A 82 -21.62 22.51 21.87
CA LYS A 82 -21.20 23.26 20.67
C LYS A 82 -21.94 24.60 20.56
N SER A 83 -23.23 24.63 20.89
CA SER A 83 -23.99 25.88 20.93
C SER A 83 -23.51 26.83 22.03
N LEU A 84 -23.09 26.30 23.20
CA LEU A 84 -22.57 27.09 24.32
C LEU A 84 -21.16 27.64 24.05
N CYS A 85 -20.32 26.89 23.34
CA CYS A 85 -18.95 27.29 23.02
C CYS A 85 -18.88 28.56 22.16
N GLY A 86 -19.92 28.82 21.36
CA GLY A 86 -19.93 29.94 20.42
C GLY A 86 -19.01 29.70 19.22
N PHE A 87 -19.11 30.58 18.22
CA PHE A 87 -18.37 30.47 16.97
C PHE A 87 -17.84 31.83 16.54
N ASP A 88 -16.60 32.14 16.92
CA ASP A 88 -15.91 33.39 16.54
C ASP A 88 -14.73 33.09 15.60
N LEU A 89 -14.91 33.45 14.33
CA LEU A 89 -13.90 33.24 13.28
C LEU A 89 -12.61 34.03 13.52
N ASN A 90 -12.70 35.23 14.09
CA ASN A 90 -11.52 36.08 14.30
C ASN A 90 -10.62 35.49 15.39
N ARG A 91 -11.23 34.89 16.41
CA ARG A 91 -10.51 34.20 17.47
C ARG A 91 -9.89 32.89 16.99
N LEU A 92 -10.66 32.08 16.26
CA LEU A 92 -10.19 30.78 15.73
C LEU A 92 -9.04 30.93 14.73
N TYR A 93 -9.02 32.01 13.95
CA TYR A 93 -7.95 32.36 13.02
C TYR A 93 -7.04 33.50 13.55
N SER A 94 -6.90 33.60 14.87
CA SER A 94 -6.01 34.57 15.50
C SER A 94 -4.56 34.40 15.01
N TRP A 95 -3.83 35.51 15.01
CA TRP A 95 -2.43 35.53 14.60
C TRP A 95 -1.59 34.71 15.58
N ARG A 96 -0.89 33.68 15.08
CA ARG A 96 0.06 32.88 15.86
C ARG A 96 1.48 33.10 15.34
N LEU A 97 2.46 33.14 16.24
CA LEU A 97 3.88 33.18 15.89
C LEU A 97 4.29 31.83 15.27
N ILE A 98 4.94 31.88 14.12
CA ILE A 98 5.44 30.70 13.40
C ILE A 98 6.93 30.94 13.10
N ASN A 99 7.77 29.91 13.23
CA ASN A 99 9.22 29.99 13.05
C ASN A 99 9.66 30.47 11.66
N SER A 100 8.80 30.35 10.64
CA SER A 100 9.05 30.87 9.30
C SER A 100 7.76 31.48 8.73
N PRO A 101 7.72 32.82 8.51
CA PRO A 101 6.55 33.45 7.93
C PRO A 101 6.42 33.05 6.46
N SER A 102 5.24 32.58 6.07
CA SER A 102 4.91 32.35 4.66
C SER A 102 4.48 33.66 3.99
N ARG A 103 4.71 33.77 2.67
CA ARG A 103 4.27 34.95 1.90
C ARG A 103 2.73 35.00 1.87
N ARG A 104 2.15 36.17 2.21
CA ARG A 104 0.70 36.39 2.12
C ARG A 104 0.23 36.23 0.68
N HIS A 105 -0.83 35.45 0.49
CA HIS A 105 -1.47 35.25 -0.80
C HIS A 105 -2.66 36.20 -0.89
N TYR A 106 -2.68 37.03 -1.93
CA TYR A 106 -3.78 37.93 -2.23
C TYR A 106 -4.55 37.38 -3.42
N ALA A 107 -5.88 37.36 -3.32
CA ALA A 107 -6.77 36.93 -4.39
C ALA A 107 -7.86 37.98 -4.60
N LEU A 108 -8.13 38.32 -5.86
CA LEU A 108 -9.28 39.14 -6.24
C LEU A 108 -10.51 38.24 -6.28
N MET A 109 -11.54 38.57 -5.52
CA MET A 109 -12.76 37.77 -5.39
C MET A 109 -14.00 38.62 -5.72
N THR A 110 -15.00 37.99 -6.34
CA THR A 110 -16.35 38.57 -6.43
C THR A 110 -17.08 38.41 -5.10
N ASP A 111 -18.14 39.19 -4.87
CA ASP A 111 -18.96 39.11 -3.64
C ASP A 111 -19.48 37.68 -3.36
N ASN A 112 -19.80 36.93 -4.42
CA ASN A 112 -20.26 35.55 -4.29
C ASN A 112 -19.12 34.61 -3.89
N MET A 113 -17.94 34.75 -4.52
CA MET A 113 -16.75 33.97 -4.13
C MET A 113 -16.31 34.28 -2.71
N TYR A 114 -16.43 35.53 -2.26
CA TYR A 114 -16.11 35.93 -0.90
C TYR A 114 -17.07 35.26 0.11
N LYS A 115 -18.38 35.21 -0.19
CA LYS A 115 -19.35 34.50 0.65
C LYS A 115 -19.09 32.99 0.69
N GLU A 116 -18.79 32.37 -0.44
CA GLU A 116 -18.39 30.96 -0.49
C GLU A 116 -17.12 30.71 0.31
N PHE A 117 -16.13 31.61 0.21
CA PHE A 117 -14.90 31.51 0.97
C PHE A 117 -15.14 31.62 2.47
N LEU A 118 -15.99 32.55 2.93
CA LEU A 118 -16.40 32.65 4.33
C LEU A 118 -17.11 31.38 4.80
N SER A 119 -17.96 30.77 3.98
CA SER A 119 -18.61 29.49 4.33
C SER A 119 -17.61 28.34 4.46
N LYS A 120 -16.60 28.28 3.58
CA LYS A 120 -15.50 27.29 3.65
C LYS A 120 -14.57 27.54 4.84
N MET A 121 -14.32 28.79 5.20
CA MET A 121 -13.60 29.13 6.43
C MET A 121 -14.41 28.69 7.65
N ALA A 122 -15.73 28.91 7.64
CA ALA A 122 -16.59 28.46 8.73
C ALA A 122 -16.60 26.93 8.89
N SER A 123 -16.72 26.17 7.80
CA SER A 123 -16.67 24.71 7.86
C SER A 123 -15.31 24.18 8.33
N LYS A 124 -14.20 24.83 7.93
CA LYS A 124 -12.86 24.48 8.43
C LYS A 124 -12.68 24.82 9.91
N ALA A 125 -13.21 25.96 10.34
CA ALA A 125 -13.14 26.41 11.72
C ALA A 125 -13.88 25.50 12.70
N GLN A 126 -14.91 24.76 12.26
CA GLN A 126 -15.58 23.75 13.08
C GLN A 126 -14.62 22.63 13.53
N TYR A 127 -13.61 22.29 12.73
CA TYR A 127 -12.62 21.28 13.13
C TYR A 127 -11.72 21.78 14.27
N PHE A 128 -11.43 23.08 14.34
CA PHE A 128 -10.64 23.66 15.44
C PHE A 128 -11.40 23.65 16.78
N LEU A 129 -12.73 23.55 16.75
CA LEU A 129 -13.59 23.49 17.93
C LEU A 129 -13.90 22.06 18.40
N GLN A 130 -13.21 21.05 17.87
CA GLN A 130 -13.37 19.69 18.37
C GLN A 130 -12.90 19.61 19.83
N PHE A 131 -13.85 19.37 20.73
CA PHE A 131 -13.60 19.34 22.16
C PHE A 131 -12.56 18.30 22.55
N VAL A 132 -11.79 18.64 23.59
CA VAL A 132 -10.88 17.69 24.22
C VAL A 132 -11.73 16.61 24.91
N PRO A 133 -11.49 15.32 24.61
CA PRO A 133 -12.30 14.25 25.19
C PRO A 133 -12.08 14.20 26.70
N LEU A 134 -13.18 14.13 27.45
CA LEU A 134 -13.15 13.92 28.88
C LEU A 134 -13.00 12.41 29.14
N LYS A 135 -11.88 12.02 29.75
CA LYS A 135 -11.56 10.63 30.11
C LYS A 135 -11.22 10.49 31.58
N GLU A 136 -11.59 9.38 32.18
CA GLU A 136 -11.14 9.00 33.51
C GLU A 136 -9.65 8.62 33.48
N PRO A 137 -8.89 8.97 34.55
CA PRO A 137 -7.47 8.69 34.60
C PRO A 137 -7.23 7.18 34.68
N ARG A 138 -6.29 6.70 33.87
CA ARG A 138 -5.90 5.28 33.85
C ARG A 138 -5.26 4.86 35.18
N PRO A 139 -5.45 3.59 35.61
CA PRO A 139 -4.88 3.10 36.86
C PRO A 139 -3.35 3.10 36.81
N ASN A 140 -2.70 3.64 37.83
CA ASN A 140 -1.25 3.61 37.98
C ASN A 140 -0.78 2.27 38.57
N LYS A 141 -1.04 1.17 37.87
CA LYS A 141 -0.67 -0.19 38.27
C LYS A 141 0.26 -0.81 37.24
N ALA A 142 1.33 -1.44 37.72
CA ALA A 142 2.21 -2.28 36.91
C ALA A 142 1.93 -3.75 37.22
N GLU A 143 1.87 -4.56 36.17
CA GLU A 143 1.66 -6.01 36.25
C GLU A 143 3.01 -6.72 36.39
N THR A 144 3.10 -7.69 37.30
CA THR A 144 4.32 -8.50 37.45
C THR A 144 4.32 -9.63 36.43
N LEU A 145 5.38 -9.75 35.65
CA LEU A 145 5.56 -10.81 34.67
C LEU A 145 6.35 -11.99 35.25
N SER A 146 7.41 -11.71 36.01
CA SER A 146 8.22 -12.74 36.69
C SER A 146 8.89 -12.17 37.95
N VAL A 147 9.31 -13.04 38.85
CA VAL A 147 10.12 -12.69 40.03
C VAL A 147 11.26 -13.69 40.12
N ASP A 148 12.48 -13.22 39.88
CA ASP A 148 13.67 -14.05 39.83
C ASP A 148 14.57 -13.68 41.02
N SER A 149 14.51 -14.45 42.12
CA SER A 149 15.22 -14.14 43.37
C SER A 149 16.75 -14.21 43.24
N ASP A 150 17.25 -15.03 42.33
CA ASP A 150 18.68 -15.31 42.18
C ASP A 150 19.48 -14.11 41.65
N ILE A 151 18.79 -13.17 40.99
CA ILE A 151 19.36 -11.93 40.45
C ILE A 151 19.03 -10.70 41.31
N ALA A 152 18.36 -10.90 42.46
CA ALA A 152 18.05 -9.80 43.37
C ALA A 152 19.35 -9.20 43.95
N GLY A 153 19.51 -7.88 43.83
CA GLY A 153 20.70 -7.16 44.29
C GLY A 153 21.89 -7.21 43.32
N HIS A 154 21.75 -7.81 42.13
CA HIS A 154 22.83 -7.82 41.12
C HIS A 154 23.16 -6.41 40.59
N ASP A 155 22.14 -5.56 40.37
CA ASP A 155 22.30 -4.17 39.92
C ASP A 155 21.55 -3.22 40.87
N PRO A 156 22.16 -2.10 41.31
CA PRO A 156 21.49 -1.12 42.15
C PRO A 156 20.40 -0.33 41.41
N SER A 157 20.41 -0.34 40.08
CA SER A 157 19.50 0.41 39.22
C SER A 157 18.45 -0.49 38.56
N LYS A 158 17.27 0.07 38.27
CA LYS A 158 16.27 -0.62 37.46
C LYS A 158 16.66 -0.58 35.98
N ILE A 159 16.47 -1.69 35.29
CA ILE A 159 16.75 -1.82 33.85
C ILE A 159 15.43 -1.79 33.09
N ILE A 160 15.33 -0.94 32.07
CA ILE A 160 14.12 -0.78 31.25
C ILE A 160 14.39 -1.33 29.86
N PHE A 161 13.59 -2.31 29.44
CA PHE A 161 13.64 -2.88 28.10
C PHE A 161 12.50 -2.31 27.26
N VAL A 162 12.84 -1.79 26.09
CA VAL A 162 11.89 -1.16 25.17
C VAL A 162 11.94 -1.89 23.84
N ASP A 163 10.79 -2.37 23.37
CA ASP A 163 10.66 -2.87 22.00
C ASP A 163 10.67 -1.69 21.02
N ILE A 164 11.68 -1.61 20.15
CA ILE A 164 11.84 -0.52 19.15
C ILE A 164 11.26 -0.87 17.77
N SER A 165 10.39 -1.88 17.68
CA SER A 165 9.71 -2.26 16.44
C SER A 165 8.91 -1.09 15.84
N HIS A 166 9.05 -0.86 14.53
CA HIS A 166 8.37 0.25 13.83
C HIS A 166 6.86 0.00 13.64
N ASP A 167 6.43 -1.26 13.72
CA ASP A 167 5.03 -1.65 13.49
C ASP A 167 4.14 -1.53 14.74
N SER A 168 4.71 -1.28 15.93
CA SER A 168 3.94 -1.09 17.17
C SER A 168 3.53 0.37 17.35
N THR A 169 2.27 0.60 17.75
CA THR A 169 1.77 1.93 18.10
C THR A 169 2.40 2.41 19.42
N GLU A 170 2.33 3.71 19.69
CA GLU A 170 2.81 4.27 20.97
C GLU A 170 2.15 3.62 22.18
N ARG A 171 0.90 3.16 22.08
CA ARG A 171 0.15 2.52 23.18
C ARG A 171 0.42 1.02 23.29
N ASP A 172 0.60 0.34 22.15
CA ASP A 172 0.76 -1.13 22.12
C ASP A 172 2.21 -1.60 22.32
N ARG A 173 3.16 -0.67 22.40
CA ARG A 173 4.59 -0.99 22.54
C ARG A 173 4.88 -1.71 23.86
N ALA A 174 5.56 -2.86 23.78
CA ALA A 174 6.00 -3.59 24.95
C ALA A 174 7.16 -2.87 25.63
N ILE A 175 6.95 -2.47 26.89
CA ILE A 175 7.98 -1.85 27.74
C ILE A 175 7.93 -2.54 29.09
N VAL A 176 9.04 -3.17 29.47
CA VAL A 176 9.17 -3.92 30.72
C VAL A 176 10.33 -3.40 31.55
N VAL A 177 10.17 -3.46 32.88
CA VAL A 177 11.11 -2.94 33.85
C VAL A 177 11.55 -4.08 34.76
N ARG A 178 12.86 -4.30 34.83
CA ARG A 178 13.49 -5.18 35.82
C ARG A 178 13.91 -4.35 37.01
N GLU A 179 13.30 -4.62 38.16
CA GLU A 179 13.63 -3.98 39.42
C GLU A 179 14.86 -4.61 40.09
N PRO A 180 15.59 -3.88 40.95
CA PRO A 180 16.74 -4.40 41.70
C PRO A 180 16.43 -5.61 42.58
N ASN A 181 15.18 -5.78 42.99
CA ASN A 181 14.73 -6.93 43.79
C ASN A 181 14.46 -8.19 42.96
N GLY A 182 14.83 -8.21 41.67
CA GLY A 182 14.66 -9.36 40.77
C GLY A 182 13.28 -9.44 40.10
N ARG A 183 12.35 -8.52 40.40
CA ARG A 183 10.99 -8.50 39.82
C ARG A 183 11.01 -7.92 38.41
N LEU A 184 10.46 -8.66 37.43
CA LEU A 184 10.10 -8.16 36.10
C LEU A 184 8.65 -7.69 36.11
N ARG A 185 8.40 -6.45 35.73
CA ARG A 185 7.06 -5.89 35.62
C ARG A 185 6.87 -5.13 34.32
N THR A 186 5.62 -4.89 33.93
CA THR A 186 5.31 -3.90 32.89
C THR A 186 5.68 -2.49 33.36
N ALA A 187 5.99 -1.60 32.41
CA ALA A 187 6.27 -0.21 32.72
C ALA A 187 5.03 0.50 33.24
N LEU A 188 5.22 1.42 34.19
CA LEU A 188 4.16 2.32 34.61
C LEU A 188 3.73 3.22 33.44
N PRO A 189 2.47 3.68 33.42
CA PRO A 189 1.94 4.73 32.54
C PRO A 189 2.93 5.85 32.14
N GLU A 190 3.60 6.46 33.11
CA GLU A 190 4.58 7.54 32.89
C GLU A 190 5.91 7.03 32.31
N GLU A 191 6.40 5.90 32.81
CA GLU A 191 7.63 5.25 32.31
C GLU A 191 7.46 4.88 30.84
N HIS A 192 6.30 4.34 30.48
CA HIS A 192 5.96 3.90 29.13
C HIS A 192 5.99 5.07 28.13
N PHE A 193 5.31 6.18 28.45
CA PHE A 193 5.35 7.37 27.59
C PHE A 193 6.72 8.03 27.51
N ARG A 194 7.44 8.09 28.64
CA ARG A 194 8.78 8.68 28.66
C ARG A 194 9.75 7.88 27.80
N MET A 195 9.71 6.55 27.88
CA MET A 195 10.53 5.67 27.05
C MET A 195 10.17 5.78 25.57
N ASN A 196 8.88 5.80 25.24
CA ASN A 196 8.42 6.03 23.87
C ASN A 196 9.01 7.32 23.27
N ARG A 197 9.05 8.43 24.02
CA ARG A 197 9.62 9.70 23.54
C ARG A 197 11.14 9.67 23.37
N ILE A 198 11.85 8.88 24.18
CA ILE A 198 13.30 8.75 24.07
C ILE A 198 13.69 8.00 22.79
N PHE A 199 12.96 6.93 22.46
CA PHE A 199 13.28 6.10 21.30
C PHE A 199 12.59 6.57 20.01
N PHE A 200 11.43 7.21 20.10
CA PHE A 200 10.67 7.77 18.97
C PHE A 200 10.53 9.27 19.15
N ASP A 201 11.52 9.99 18.62
CA ASP A 201 11.63 11.43 18.80
C ASP A 201 10.41 12.17 18.20
N LYS A 202 9.86 13.07 19.02
CA LYS A 202 8.83 14.03 18.63
C LYS A 202 9.42 15.41 18.91
N PRO A 203 9.87 16.15 17.88
CA PRO A 203 10.69 17.36 18.06
C PRO A 203 9.99 18.43 18.91
N ASP A 204 8.66 18.48 18.91
CA ASP A 204 7.86 19.45 19.64
C ASP A 204 7.31 18.94 20.98
N ARG A 205 7.76 17.78 21.48
CA ARG A 205 7.30 17.18 22.75
C ARG A 205 8.50 16.76 23.61
N PRO A 206 8.88 17.55 24.63
CA PRO A 206 10.03 17.21 25.46
C PRO A 206 9.83 15.92 26.27
N VAL A 207 10.94 15.24 26.57
CA VAL A 207 10.95 14.00 27.39
C VAL A 207 10.67 14.31 28.85
N ARG A 208 11.21 15.42 29.37
CA ARG A 208 10.97 15.89 30.74
C ARG A 208 9.75 16.80 30.76
N GLU A 209 9.00 16.69 31.84
CA GLU A 209 7.86 17.57 32.11
C GLU A 209 8.32 19.04 32.20
N PRO A 210 7.68 19.96 31.46
CA PRO A 210 7.93 21.39 31.62
C PRO A 210 7.59 21.88 33.04
N PRO A 211 8.41 22.76 33.63
CA PRO A 211 8.13 23.36 34.94
C PRO A 211 6.77 24.08 35.03
N LEU A 212 6.23 24.51 33.90
CA LEU A 212 4.90 25.13 33.81
C LEU A 212 3.77 24.21 34.27
N PHE A 213 3.93 22.89 34.16
CA PHE A 213 2.90 21.92 34.56
C PHE A 213 3.04 21.43 36.00
N HIS A 214 4.06 21.89 36.73
CA HIS A 214 4.24 21.49 38.12
C HIS A 214 3.10 22.05 38.99
N LEU A 215 2.47 21.14 39.73
CA LEU A 215 1.42 21.45 40.70
C LEU A 215 2.00 21.33 42.11
N HIS A 216 1.46 22.10 43.05
CA HIS A 216 1.81 22.03 44.47
C HIS A 216 0.69 21.36 45.26
N SER A 217 1.05 20.68 46.34
CA SER A 217 0.08 20.22 47.33
C SER A 217 0.04 21.22 48.48
N ASP A 218 -1.15 21.72 48.80
CA ASP A 218 -1.37 22.55 49.97
C ASP A 218 -1.22 21.71 51.26
N SER A 219 -1.15 22.39 52.40
CA SER A 219 -1.15 21.84 53.76
C SER A 219 -2.29 20.82 54.03
N ASP A 220 -3.43 20.98 53.36
CA ASP A 220 -4.58 20.07 53.41
C ASP A 220 -4.53 18.91 52.40
N GLY A 221 -3.43 18.78 51.64
CA GLY A 221 -3.26 17.78 50.58
C GLY A 221 -4.07 18.05 49.30
N GLN A 222 -4.67 19.24 49.16
CA GLN A 222 -5.34 19.66 47.92
C GLN A 222 -4.31 20.13 46.88
N ILE A 223 -4.58 19.83 45.61
CA ILE A 223 -3.69 20.18 44.50
C ILE A 223 -3.98 21.62 44.08
N VAL A 224 -2.94 22.45 44.09
CA VAL A 224 -2.99 23.88 43.75
C VAL A 224 -2.00 24.17 42.62
N CYS A 225 -2.29 25.20 41.85
CA CYS A 225 -1.52 25.58 40.67
C CYS A 225 -0.13 26.09 41.11
N GLY A 226 0.92 25.67 40.41
CA GLY A 226 2.29 26.15 40.68
C GLY A 226 2.48 27.64 40.43
N ASP A 227 3.49 28.24 41.03
CA ASP A 227 3.75 29.70 40.94
C ASP A 227 3.88 30.19 39.49
N ILE A 228 4.60 29.42 38.65
CA ILE A 228 4.79 29.74 37.22
C ILE A 228 3.45 29.66 36.48
N LEU A 229 2.65 28.63 36.76
CA LEU A 229 1.34 28.46 36.17
C LEU A 229 0.42 29.63 36.55
N LEU A 230 0.38 30.02 37.82
CA LEU A 230 -0.42 31.17 38.27
C LEU A 230 -0.04 32.48 37.58
N GLN A 231 1.27 32.73 37.38
CA GLN A 231 1.73 33.90 36.63
C GLN A 231 1.28 33.88 35.17
N THR A 232 1.28 32.72 34.52
CA THR A 232 0.78 32.54 33.15
C THR A 232 -0.73 32.73 33.06
N LEU A 233 -1.51 32.18 34.01
CA LEU A 233 -2.95 32.37 34.07
C LEU A 233 -3.34 33.83 34.38
N ALA A 234 -2.52 34.56 35.14
CA ALA A 234 -2.70 35.99 35.37
C ALA A 234 -2.59 36.82 34.08
N ARG A 235 -1.84 36.34 33.07
CA ARG A 235 -1.69 36.95 31.74
C ARG A 235 -2.76 36.52 30.73
N ASP A 236 -3.77 35.80 31.18
CA ASP A 236 -4.86 35.27 30.35
C ASP A 236 -4.42 34.23 29.30
N GLU A 237 -3.26 33.59 29.48
CA GLU A 237 -2.71 32.59 28.55
C GLU A 237 -3.29 31.17 28.77
N HIS A 238 -4.55 31.06 29.20
CA HIS A 238 -5.19 29.78 29.55
C HIS A 238 -5.25 28.81 28.36
N GLU A 239 -5.60 29.32 27.16
CA GLU A 239 -5.65 28.52 25.92
C GLU A 239 -4.27 27.93 25.58
N PHE A 240 -3.20 28.71 25.75
CA PHE A 240 -1.84 28.29 25.46
C PHE A 240 -1.41 27.12 26.35
N VAL A 241 -1.67 27.21 27.67
CA VAL A 241 -1.31 26.14 28.61
C VAL A 241 -2.10 24.87 28.31
N LEU A 242 -3.40 24.98 28.05
CA LEU A 242 -4.26 23.81 27.76
C LEU A 242 -3.93 23.16 26.41
N ASP A 243 -3.61 23.95 25.37
CA ASP A 243 -3.13 23.43 24.09
C ASP A 243 -1.78 22.72 24.25
N TRP A 244 -0.86 23.29 25.03
CA TRP A 244 0.44 22.65 25.30
C TRP A 244 0.27 21.37 26.12
N ALA A 245 -0.63 21.36 27.10
CA ALA A 245 -0.97 20.17 27.88
C ALA A 245 -1.56 19.06 26.99
N CYS A 246 -2.45 19.39 26.05
CA CYS A 246 -2.98 18.42 25.07
C CYS A 246 -1.91 17.89 24.13
N ASN A 247 -0.88 18.69 23.83
CA ASN A 247 0.27 18.23 23.06
C ASN A 247 1.23 17.39 23.90
N PHE A 248 1.36 17.62 25.21
CA PHE A 248 2.33 16.91 26.06
C PHE A 248 1.76 15.62 26.66
N TYR A 249 0.55 15.65 27.23
CA TYR A 249 -0.08 14.52 27.90
C TYR A 249 -1.08 13.78 27.01
N GLU A 250 -1.46 12.57 27.42
CA GLU A 250 -2.67 11.93 26.90
C GLU A 250 -3.90 12.31 27.75
N PRO A 251 -5.12 12.33 27.18
CA PRO A 251 -6.32 12.74 27.91
C PRO A 251 -6.69 11.87 29.12
N ASP A 252 -6.17 10.63 29.18
CA ASP A 252 -6.37 9.66 30.26
C ASP A 252 -5.21 9.65 31.28
N ASP A 253 -4.26 10.59 31.18
CA ASP A 253 -3.17 10.75 32.15
C ASP A 253 -3.64 11.48 33.42
N HIS A 254 -3.21 11.01 34.59
CA HIS A 254 -3.60 11.57 35.88
C HIS A 254 -3.19 13.04 36.01
N LYS A 255 -1.95 13.36 35.62
CA LYS A 255 -1.41 14.74 35.66
C LYS A 255 -2.16 15.68 34.73
N PHE A 256 -2.65 15.18 33.59
CA PHE A 256 -3.44 15.98 32.65
C PHE A 256 -4.77 16.40 33.25
N VAL A 257 -5.47 15.46 33.89
CA VAL A 257 -6.77 15.73 34.51
C VAL A 257 -6.61 16.67 35.70
N GLU A 258 -5.59 16.49 36.54
CA GLU A 258 -5.27 17.39 37.65
C GLU A 258 -4.96 18.82 37.17
N LEU A 259 -4.15 18.95 36.13
CA LEU A 259 -3.81 20.24 35.53
C LEU A 259 -5.06 20.93 34.97
N CYS A 260 -5.91 20.21 34.24
CA CYS A 260 -7.16 20.75 33.70
C CYS A 260 -8.08 21.24 34.81
N LYS A 261 -8.27 20.46 35.88
CA LYS A 261 -9.08 20.86 37.03
C LYS A 261 -8.54 22.12 37.69
N CYS A 262 -7.23 22.19 37.94
CA CYS A 262 -6.63 23.38 38.57
C CYS A 262 -6.86 24.64 37.73
N ILE A 263 -6.65 24.53 36.42
CA ILE A 263 -6.89 25.65 35.49
C ILE A 263 -8.38 26.01 35.47
N PHE A 264 -9.29 25.04 35.43
CA PHE A 264 -10.74 25.28 35.42
C PHE A 264 -11.20 25.94 36.72
N GLU A 265 -10.78 25.46 37.88
CA GLU A 265 -11.12 26.05 39.18
C GLU A 265 -10.60 27.47 39.32
N ASN A 266 -9.36 27.74 38.89
CA ASN A 266 -8.81 29.08 38.86
C ASN A 266 -9.59 29.99 37.90
N THR A 267 -9.96 29.49 36.71
CA THR A 267 -10.73 30.25 35.73
C THR A 267 -12.11 30.63 36.27
N ILE A 268 -12.76 29.71 37.00
CA ILE A 268 -14.07 29.94 37.63
C ILE A 268 -13.94 30.95 38.78
N LYS A 269 -12.93 30.78 39.65
CA LYS A 269 -12.67 31.66 40.80
C LYS A 269 -12.40 33.11 40.38
N GLU A 270 -11.61 33.30 39.33
CA GLU A 270 -11.27 34.62 38.79
C GLU A 270 -12.30 35.16 37.77
N GLN A 271 -13.40 34.42 37.53
CA GLN A 271 -14.47 34.75 36.56
C GLN A 271 -13.98 35.00 35.11
N LYS A 272 -12.90 34.32 34.69
CA LYS A 272 -12.23 34.51 33.37
C LYS A 272 -12.76 33.59 32.26
N LEU A 273 -14.07 33.29 32.25
CA LEU A 273 -14.68 32.35 31.28
C LEU A 273 -14.59 32.84 29.81
N SER A 274 -14.52 34.15 29.59
CA SER A 274 -14.36 34.76 28.25
C SER A 274 -13.04 34.37 27.58
N VAL A 275 -12.01 33.99 28.35
CA VAL A 275 -10.68 33.60 27.85
C VAL A 275 -10.71 32.23 27.18
N LEU A 276 -11.66 31.36 27.56
CA LEU A 276 -11.81 30.04 26.93
C LEU A 276 -13.02 29.96 25.99
N HIS A 277 -13.93 30.95 26.00
CA HIS A 277 -15.06 30.99 25.07
C HIS A 277 -14.60 31.01 23.60
N SER A 278 -15.30 30.29 22.71
CA SER A 278 -14.92 30.04 21.31
C SER A 278 -13.58 29.30 21.14
N THR A 279 -13.16 28.48 22.11
CA THR A 279 -12.01 27.56 22.01
C THR A 279 -12.45 26.11 22.19
N ARG A 280 -11.60 25.16 21.78
CA ARG A 280 -11.85 23.72 21.95
C ARG A 280 -11.93 23.25 23.40
N HIS A 281 -11.51 24.06 24.36
CA HIS A 281 -11.49 23.70 25.79
C HIS A 281 -12.79 24.08 26.50
N PHE A 282 -13.58 24.99 25.93
CA PHE A 282 -14.79 25.50 26.58
C PHE A 282 -15.84 24.42 26.82
N GLY A 283 -16.02 23.49 25.87
CA GLY A 283 -17.00 22.41 26.02
C GLY A 283 -16.70 21.53 27.24
N THR A 284 -15.43 21.20 27.45
CA THR A 284 -14.97 20.42 28.61
C THR A 284 -15.10 21.22 29.91
N LEU A 285 -14.77 22.52 29.90
CA LEU A 285 -14.96 23.42 31.03
C LEU A 285 -16.44 23.57 31.42
N ALA A 286 -17.33 23.84 30.45
CA ALA A 286 -18.75 24.01 30.70
C ALA A 286 -19.38 22.73 31.27
N PHE A 287 -18.97 21.56 30.75
CA PHE A 287 -19.39 20.28 31.29
C PHE A 287 -18.85 20.03 32.70
N TYR A 288 -17.57 20.37 32.97
CA TYR A 288 -16.97 20.31 34.31
C TYR A 288 -17.71 21.20 35.33
N MET A 289 -18.09 22.41 34.93
CA MET A 289 -18.86 23.33 35.77
C MET A 289 -20.21 22.74 36.16
N LEU A 290 -20.93 22.13 35.21
CA LEU A 290 -22.25 21.54 35.46
C LEU A 290 -22.18 20.34 36.43
N ILE A 291 -21.20 19.44 36.26
CA ILE A 291 -21.02 18.27 37.13
C ILE A 291 -20.62 18.67 38.56
N ASN A 292 -19.90 19.78 38.72
CA ASN A 292 -19.43 20.27 40.02
C ASN A 292 -20.30 21.36 40.63
N ASN A 293 -21.55 21.53 40.16
CA ASN A 293 -22.54 22.51 40.64
C ASN A 293 -22.17 24.00 40.44
N TYR A 294 -21.24 24.33 39.56
CA TYR A 294 -20.93 25.72 39.15
C TYR A 294 -21.83 26.20 38.00
N TYR A 295 -23.07 25.73 37.92
CA TYR A 295 -24.00 26.13 36.86
C TYR A 295 -24.43 27.59 36.98
N PHE A 296 -24.38 28.14 38.19
CA PHE A 296 -24.76 29.51 38.48
C PHE A 296 -23.82 30.51 37.81
N GLU A 297 -22.51 30.30 37.96
CA GLU A 297 -21.45 31.11 37.35
C GLU A 297 -21.51 31.07 35.82
N LEU A 298 -21.88 29.91 35.25
CA LEU A 298 -22.06 29.74 33.82
C LEU A 298 -23.29 30.51 33.29
N ILE A 299 -24.41 30.47 34.02
CA ILE A 299 -25.60 31.26 33.68
C ILE A 299 -25.31 32.75 33.80
N GLU A 300 -24.62 33.18 34.85
CA GLU A 300 -24.22 34.58 35.07
C GLU A 300 -23.40 35.10 33.89
N PHE A 301 -22.42 34.34 33.42
CA PHE A 301 -21.59 34.71 32.26
C PHE A 301 -22.43 34.95 30.99
N PHE A 302 -23.33 34.03 30.64
CA PHE A 302 -24.20 34.23 29.46
C PHE A 302 -25.23 35.33 29.68
N ALA A 303 -25.68 35.52 30.92
CA ALA A 303 -26.61 36.54 31.30
C ALA A 303 -26.02 37.96 31.13
N GLN A 304 -24.80 38.18 31.64
CA GLN A 304 -24.05 39.42 31.47
C GLN A 304 -23.81 39.75 29.98
N ASN A 305 -23.54 38.73 29.16
CA ASN A 305 -23.35 38.86 27.71
C ASN A 305 -24.65 38.99 26.88
N GLN A 306 -25.81 39.07 27.53
CA GLN A 306 -27.14 39.12 26.90
C GLN A 306 -27.46 37.94 25.96
N ASN A 307 -26.87 36.76 26.19
CA ASN A 307 -27.05 35.57 25.37
C ASN A 307 -28.15 34.64 25.92
N ILE A 308 -29.39 34.85 25.45
CA ILE A 308 -30.57 34.08 25.88
C ILE A 308 -30.44 32.59 25.53
N SER A 309 -29.92 32.28 24.34
CA SER A 309 -29.76 30.89 23.89
C SER A 309 -28.73 30.14 24.73
N GLY A 310 -27.66 30.83 25.14
CA GLY A 310 -26.67 30.31 26.08
C GLY A 310 -27.30 29.90 27.41
N VAL A 311 -28.10 30.79 28.02
CA VAL A 311 -28.79 30.49 29.28
C VAL A 311 -29.76 29.31 29.14
N ALA A 312 -30.58 29.30 28.09
CA ALA A 312 -31.55 28.23 27.85
C ALA A 312 -30.87 26.86 27.63
N ASN A 313 -29.77 26.82 26.87
CA ASN A 313 -29.03 25.59 26.62
C ASN A 313 -28.28 25.07 27.85
N THR A 314 -27.78 25.96 28.73
CA THR A 314 -27.24 25.58 30.03
C THR A 314 -28.30 24.91 30.91
N ILE A 315 -29.53 25.46 30.95
CA ILE A 315 -30.66 24.86 31.68
C ILE A 315 -31.06 23.50 31.09
N ARG A 316 -31.10 23.39 29.76
CA ARG A 316 -31.36 22.10 29.07
C ARG A 316 -30.32 21.05 29.45
N LEU A 317 -29.02 21.40 29.45
CA LEU A 317 -27.95 20.49 29.88
C LEU A 317 -28.05 20.14 31.37
N LEU A 318 -28.37 21.12 32.23
CA LEU A 318 -28.52 20.89 33.67
C LEU A 318 -29.60 19.83 33.94
N ARG A 319 -30.73 19.86 33.22
CA ARG A 319 -31.79 18.85 33.35
C ARG A 319 -31.41 17.49 32.78
N ILE A 320 -30.56 17.44 31.76
CA ILE A 320 -30.01 16.17 31.23
C ILE A 320 -29.07 15.52 32.26
N ILE A 321 -28.25 16.33 32.94
CA ILE A 321 -27.27 15.85 33.95
C ILE A 321 -27.96 15.52 35.28
N TYR A 322 -28.99 16.30 35.67
CA TYR A 322 -29.75 16.12 36.91
C TYR A 322 -31.24 15.92 36.63
N PRO A 323 -31.71 14.68 36.41
CA PRO A 323 -33.11 14.37 36.12
C PRO A 323 -34.08 14.69 37.27
N ASN A 324 -33.56 14.79 38.51
CA ASN A 324 -34.35 15.10 39.71
C ASN A 324 -34.84 16.56 39.77
N TRP A 325 -34.36 17.42 38.87
CA TRP A 325 -34.92 18.75 38.68
C TRP A 325 -36.27 18.61 37.96
N THR A 326 -37.33 18.56 38.74
CA THR A 326 -38.70 18.15 38.39
C THR A 326 -39.29 18.95 37.21
N THR A 327 -39.03 18.50 35.97
CA THR A 327 -39.90 18.55 34.76
C THR A 327 -39.09 18.26 33.49
N THR A 328 -39.55 17.30 32.68
CA THR A 328 -39.05 17.08 31.31
C THR A 328 -39.41 18.29 30.43
N ILE A 329 -38.44 18.92 29.78
CA ILE A 329 -38.70 20.01 28.81
C ILE A 329 -39.22 19.38 27.50
N PRO A 330 -40.43 19.74 27.02
CA PRO A 330 -40.87 19.36 25.68
C PRO A 330 -39.99 20.02 24.63
N SER A 331 -39.61 19.29 23.58
CA SER A 331 -38.75 19.76 22.47
C SER A 331 -39.27 21.00 21.74
N ASN A 332 -40.53 21.38 21.95
CA ASN A 332 -41.20 22.53 21.32
C ASN A 332 -41.08 23.85 22.10
N PHE A 333 -40.40 23.89 23.25
CA PHE A 333 -40.25 25.12 24.04
C PHE A 333 -39.24 26.08 23.42
N SER A 334 -39.62 27.36 23.25
CA SER A 334 -38.70 28.39 22.81
C SER A 334 -37.70 28.74 23.91
N ASP A 335 -36.53 29.29 23.56
CA ASP A 335 -35.48 29.64 24.53
C ASP A 335 -35.97 30.61 25.64
N LEU A 336 -36.98 31.43 25.34
CA LEU A 336 -37.63 32.32 26.32
C LEU A 336 -38.58 31.57 27.27
N ASP A 337 -39.24 30.52 26.80
CA ASP A 337 -40.18 29.74 27.62
C ASP A 337 -39.42 28.87 28.62
N VAL A 338 -38.28 28.30 28.21
CA VAL A 338 -37.35 27.58 29.11
C VAL A 338 -36.88 28.49 30.24
N LEU A 339 -36.58 29.76 29.94
CA LEU A 339 -36.14 30.73 30.92
C LEU A 339 -37.25 31.13 31.91
N LYS A 340 -38.48 31.33 31.42
CA LYS A 340 -39.65 31.63 32.28
C LYS A 340 -39.96 30.48 33.22
N GLU A 341 -39.91 29.25 32.71
CA GLU A 341 -40.14 28.05 33.51
C GLU A 341 -39.09 27.88 34.61
N TYR A 342 -37.81 28.10 34.27
CA TYR A 342 -36.72 28.04 35.25
C TYR A 342 -36.85 29.11 36.35
N LEU A 343 -37.27 30.33 35.99
CA LEU A 343 -37.52 31.40 36.96
C LEU A 343 -38.67 31.07 37.91
N ASN A 344 -39.80 30.58 37.38
CA ASN A 344 -40.93 30.16 38.21
C ASN A 344 -40.51 29.08 39.22
N GLN A 345 -39.68 28.12 38.80
CA GLN A 345 -39.18 27.06 39.67
C GLN A 345 -38.24 27.57 40.77
N ILE A 346 -37.34 28.51 40.46
CA ILE A 346 -36.47 29.14 41.47
C ILE A 346 -37.31 29.95 42.46
N GLU A 347 -38.28 30.73 41.97
CA GLU A 347 -39.17 31.51 42.84
C GLU A 347 -40.02 30.62 43.76
N GLN A 348 -40.48 29.47 43.26
CA GLN A 348 -41.19 28.47 44.05
C GLN A 348 -40.28 27.83 45.11
N GLN A 349 -39.06 27.40 44.75
CA GLN A 349 -38.07 26.87 45.69
C GLN A 349 -37.70 27.89 46.78
N ILE A 350 -37.66 29.19 46.47
CA ILE A 350 -37.42 30.25 47.46
C ILE A 350 -38.61 30.39 48.41
N ASN A 351 -39.84 30.30 47.91
CA ASN A 351 -41.05 30.40 48.74
C ASN A 351 -41.19 29.19 49.68
N ASP A 352 -40.96 27.97 49.17
CA ASP A 352 -40.97 26.75 49.98
C ASP A 352 -39.88 26.79 51.09
N ASN A 353 -38.69 27.33 50.76
CA ASN A 353 -37.62 27.54 51.75
C ASN A 353 -37.88 28.68 52.74
N LYS A 354 -38.73 29.67 52.40
CA LYS A 354 -39.15 30.72 53.34
C LYS A 354 -40.16 30.20 54.36
N GLU A 355 -41.04 29.28 53.97
CA GLU A 355 -41.97 28.61 54.89
C GLU A 355 -41.22 27.69 55.89
N LEU A 356 -40.20 26.96 55.42
CA LEU A 356 -39.31 26.15 56.28
C LEU A 356 -38.49 27.00 57.27
N LYS A 357 -38.11 28.23 56.91
CA LYS A 357 -37.38 29.16 57.81
C LYS A 357 -38.22 29.70 58.98
N GLN A 358 -39.55 29.66 58.90
CA GLN A 358 -40.39 30.03 60.06
C GLN A 358 -40.45 28.94 61.14
N HIS A 359 -39.99 27.71 60.86
CA HIS A 359 -40.10 26.56 61.76
C HIS A 359 -38.77 26.02 62.35
N SER A 360 -37.59 26.48 61.93
CA SER A 360 -36.32 25.96 62.46
C SER A 360 -35.25 27.03 62.69
N SER A 361 -35.02 27.37 63.96
CA SER A 361 -33.95 28.25 64.44
C SER A 361 -32.71 27.44 64.86
N SER A 362 -31.82 27.12 63.93
CA SER A 362 -30.37 26.88 64.16
C SER A 362 -29.67 26.45 62.86
N ASN A 363 -28.73 27.29 62.39
CA ASN A 363 -27.77 27.14 61.27
C ASN A 363 -27.89 28.29 60.25
N ILE A 364 -27.46 29.50 60.65
CA ILE A 364 -27.77 30.73 59.91
C ILE A 364 -26.59 31.32 59.11
N HIS A 365 -25.32 30.89 59.30
CA HIS A 365 -24.22 31.59 58.63
C HIS A 365 -23.88 31.15 57.19
N VAL A 366 -24.19 29.91 56.76
CA VAL A 366 -23.80 29.40 55.41
C VAL A 366 -24.90 29.63 54.34
N LYS A 367 -26.17 29.84 54.75
CA LYS A 367 -27.31 30.05 53.82
C LYS A 367 -27.51 31.52 53.39
N GLY A 368 -26.68 32.45 53.85
CA GLY A 368 -26.77 33.88 53.53
C GLY A 368 -26.28 34.22 52.12
N ASP A 369 -25.11 33.69 51.74
CA ASP A 369 -24.47 33.97 50.44
C ASP A 369 -25.22 33.35 49.25
N GLU A 370 -25.74 32.12 49.39
CA GLU A 370 -26.55 31.49 48.35
C GLU A 370 -27.85 32.28 48.09
N TYR A 371 -28.47 32.81 49.13
CA TYR A 371 -29.71 33.58 49.00
C TYR A 371 -29.49 34.93 48.28
N GLU A 372 -28.41 35.64 48.61
CA GLU A 372 -28.04 36.89 47.93
C GLU A 372 -27.59 36.66 46.48
N LYS A 373 -26.80 35.61 46.22
CA LYS A 373 -26.49 35.18 44.84
C LYS A 373 -27.77 34.93 44.06
N THR A 374 -28.69 34.12 44.60
CA THR A 374 -29.95 33.77 43.89
C THR A 374 -30.82 35.00 43.57
N LYS A 375 -30.87 36.02 44.44
CA LYS A 375 -31.53 37.30 44.13
C LYS A 375 -30.87 38.07 42.99
N ILE A 376 -29.54 38.13 42.97
CA ILE A 376 -28.78 38.79 41.90
C ILE A 376 -29.06 38.09 40.56
N LEU A 377 -29.12 36.76 40.55
CA LEU A 377 -29.49 35.99 39.36
C LEU A 377 -30.91 36.28 38.89
N ILE A 378 -31.89 36.28 39.79
CA ILE A 378 -33.28 36.60 39.44
C ILE A 378 -33.36 38.01 38.84
N SER A 379 -32.63 38.99 39.39
CA SER A 379 -32.54 40.34 38.84
C SER A 379 -31.94 40.35 37.42
N LEU A 380 -30.83 39.64 37.20
CA LEU A 380 -30.18 39.53 35.89
C LEU A 380 -31.08 38.84 34.85
N LEU A 381 -31.71 37.72 35.21
CA LEU A 381 -32.60 36.96 34.33
C LEU A 381 -33.89 37.73 34.01
N ASN A 382 -34.44 38.48 34.97
CA ASN A 382 -35.57 39.38 34.73
C ASN A 382 -35.19 40.56 33.82
N ASN A 383 -33.98 41.11 33.95
CA ASN A 383 -33.47 42.12 33.03
C ASN A 383 -33.27 41.56 31.61
N LEU A 384 -32.81 40.31 31.49
CA LEU A 384 -32.71 39.59 30.23
C LEU A 384 -34.05 39.35 29.57
N LEU A 385 -35.05 38.87 30.32
CA LEU A 385 -36.42 38.70 29.82
C LEU A 385 -36.99 40.03 29.31
N LYS A 386 -36.82 41.12 30.06
CA LYS A 386 -37.24 42.47 29.63
C LYS A 386 -36.53 42.89 28.33
N SER A 387 -35.23 42.60 28.20
CA SER A 387 -34.47 42.91 26.98
C SER A 387 -34.89 42.07 25.77
N GLY A 388 -35.16 40.78 25.98
CA GLY A 388 -35.58 39.82 24.96
C GLY A 388 -37.00 40.11 24.46
N GLU A 389 -37.93 40.42 25.37
CA GLU A 389 -39.28 40.85 25.02
C GLU A 389 -39.29 42.21 24.31
N LYS A 390 -38.38 43.13 24.63
CA LYS A 390 -38.21 44.42 23.93
C LYS A 390 -37.68 44.23 22.49
N LYS A 391 -36.73 43.31 22.27
CA LYS A 391 -36.26 42.92 20.92
C LYS A 391 -37.34 42.19 20.11
N ARG A 392 -38.16 41.34 20.76
CA ARG A 392 -39.32 40.65 20.13
C ARG A 392 -40.43 41.64 19.77
N ARG A 393 -40.65 42.70 20.55
CA ARG A 393 -41.59 43.80 20.25
C ARG A 393 -41.06 44.75 19.16
N GLN A 394 -39.75 45.03 19.08
CA GLN A 394 -39.16 45.86 18.01
C GLN A 394 -39.10 45.17 16.64
N THR A 395 -39.13 43.84 16.60
CA THR A 395 -39.17 43.04 15.36
C THR A 395 -40.60 42.83 14.82
N ALA A 396 -41.62 43.29 15.54
CA ALA A 396 -43.04 43.08 15.23
C ALA A 396 -43.77 44.30 14.63
N LEU A 397 -43.10 45.40 14.27
CA LEU A 397 -43.73 46.57 13.61
C LEU A 397 -43.33 46.71 12.11
N PRO A 398 -44.26 47.11 11.22
CA PRO A 398 -43.99 47.21 9.79
C PRO A 398 -43.14 48.46 9.48
N LYS A 399 -42.02 48.27 8.78
CA LYS A 399 -41.10 49.33 8.37
C LYS A 399 -41.63 50.11 7.16
N ASN A 400 -41.95 51.39 7.35
CA ASN A 400 -41.93 52.41 6.29
C ASN A 400 -40.82 53.43 6.59
N PHE A 401 -39.89 53.56 5.63
CA PHE A 401 -38.92 54.64 5.30
C PHE A 401 -38.61 55.73 6.36
N ALA A 402 -37.34 56.06 6.66
CA ALA A 402 -36.38 56.67 5.72
C ALA A 402 -34.94 56.74 6.34
N LEU A 403 -33.90 56.38 5.58
CA LEU A 403 -32.79 57.23 5.07
C LEU A 403 -31.83 57.79 6.15
N LEU A 404 -30.52 57.49 6.17
CA LEU A 404 -29.54 57.72 5.09
C LEU A 404 -28.29 56.82 5.20
N LYS A 405 -27.77 56.46 4.01
CA LYS A 405 -26.40 56.01 3.66
C LYS A 405 -25.96 54.59 4.10
N ARG A 406 -26.27 53.61 3.23
CA ARG A 406 -25.25 52.81 2.49
C ARG A 406 -25.96 51.98 1.40
N SER A 407 -26.06 52.56 0.22
CA SER A 407 -26.29 51.92 -1.09
C SER A 407 -25.06 51.07 -1.45
N GLU A 408 -25.03 50.05 -2.32
CA GLU A 408 -25.79 49.63 -3.51
C GLU A 408 -25.53 48.11 -3.64
N ASN A 409 -26.56 47.28 -3.89
CA ASN A 409 -26.47 45.95 -4.56
C ASN A 409 -27.71 45.03 -4.35
N GLN A 410 -28.76 45.46 -3.63
CA GLN A 410 -29.95 44.62 -3.41
C GLN A 410 -31.17 44.92 -4.32
N ARG A 411 -30.98 45.57 -5.47
CA ARG A 411 -32.09 45.97 -6.36
C ARG A 411 -32.41 45.02 -7.53
N ILE A 412 -31.76 43.86 -7.67
CA ILE A 412 -32.05 42.94 -8.79
C ILE A 412 -32.76 41.63 -8.35
N SER A 413 -32.74 41.25 -7.07
CA SER A 413 -33.21 39.92 -6.63
C SER A 413 -34.66 39.83 -6.17
N ARG A 414 -35.45 40.92 -6.13
CA ARG A 414 -36.82 40.90 -5.58
C ARG A 414 -37.96 40.92 -6.61
N ARG A 415 -37.68 40.97 -7.91
CA ARG A 415 -38.72 40.91 -8.96
C ARG A 415 -38.92 39.54 -9.63
N ARG A 416 -38.18 38.48 -9.24
CA ARG A 416 -38.41 37.10 -9.76
C ARG A 416 -38.94 36.09 -8.75
N LEU A 417 -39.18 36.48 -7.49
CA LEU A 417 -39.58 35.54 -6.42
C LEU A 417 -41.07 35.61 -6.05
N GLN A 418 -41.90 36.32 -6.82
CA GLN A 418 -43.36 36.31 -6.66
C GLN A 418 -44.10 35.44 -7.69
N GLU A 419 -43.39 34.73 -8.59
CA GLU A 419 -44.01 33.81 -9.56
C GLU A 419 -43.86 32.31 -9.23
N ASN A 420 -43.17 31.92 -8.15
CA ASN A 420 -42.95 30.49 -7.84
C ASN A 420 -43.64 29.97 -6.56
N SER A 421 -44.58 30.72 -5.97
CA SER A 421 -45.34 30.26 -4.79
C SER A 421 -46.58 29.43 -5.12
N SER A 422 -46.62 28.77 -6.28
CA SER A 422 -47.72 27.88 -6.70
C SER A 422 -47.24 26.52 -7.21
N PHE A 423 -46.14 25.98 -6.66
CA PHE A 423 -45.81 24.56 -6.88
C PHE A 423 -44.92 23.96 -5.76
N SER A 424 -45.50 23.68 -4.59
CA SER A 424 -44.94 22.67 -3.69
C SER A 424 -46.01 22.06 -2.76
N SER A 425 -46.95 21.34 -3.36
CA SER A 425 -47.57 20.18 -2.72
C SER A 425 -47.19 18.98 -3.59
N ASN A 426 -46.51 18.01 -2.99
CA ASN A 426 -45.89 16.80 -3.56
C ASN A 426 -44.42 17.00 -3.98
N VAL A 427 -43.47 16.59 -3.11
CA VAL A 427 -42.37 15.65 -3.39
C VAL A 427 -41.70 15.34 -2.05
N SER A 428 -42.05 14.20 -1.45
CA SER A 428 -41.39 13.60 -0.29
C SER A 428 -40.55 12.39 -0.74
N SER A 429 -39.55 12.63 -1.59
CA SER A 429 -38.67 11.55 -2.10
C SER A 429 -37.33 12.05 -2.65
N GLY A 430 -36.71 13.09 -2.06
CA GLY A 430 -35.49 13.69 -2.63
C GLY A 430 -34.48 14.29 -1.63
N GLU A 431 -34.59 13.95 -0.34
CA GLU A 431 -33.60 14.38 0.67
C GLU A 431 -32.45 13.37 0.83
N ASP A 432 -32.66 12.09 0.52
CA ASP A 432 -31.60 11.08 0.53
C ASP A 432 -30.62 11.28 -0.64
N ASP A 433 -31.12 11.57 -1.85
CA ASP A 433 -30.27 11.85 -3.03
C ASP A 433 -29.39 13.10 -2.86
N LYS A 434 -29.79 14.08 -2.04
CA LYS A 434 -28.99 15.29 -1.78
C LYS A 434 -27.93 15.09 -0.71
N LYS A 435 -28.16 14.18 0.25
CA LYS A 435 -27.15 13.76 1.23
C LYS A 435 -26.09 12.88 0.57
N GLU A 436 -26.51 11.98 -0.33
CA GLU A 436 -25.60 11.14 -1.14
C GLU A 436 -24.71 12.00 -2.05
N LEU A 437 -25.27 13.04 -2.68
CA LEU A 437 -24.51 13.98 -3.50
C LEU A 437 -23.54 14.88 -2.70
N LEU A 438 -23.82 15.15 -1.42
CA LEU A 438 -22.97 15.98 -0.55
C LEU A 438 -21.87 15.16 0.14
N ASP A 439 -22.12 13.89 0.45
CA ASP A 439 -21.08 12.95 0.89
C ASP A 439 -20.13 12.59 -0.26
N ASP A 440 -20.61 12.51 -1.51
CA ASP A 440 -19.78 12.33 -2.72
C ASP A 440 -18.82 13.51 -2.98
N ILE A 441 -19.16 14.73 -2.55
CA ILE A 441 -18.35 15.94 -2.78
C ILE A 441 -17.24 16.11 -1.71
N VAL A 442 -17.46 15.61 -0.48
CA VAL A 442 -16.49 15.74 0.62
C VAL A 442 -15.56 14.53 0.73
N THR A 443 -15.95 13.36 0.19
CA THR A 443 -15.13 12.15 0.18
C THR A 443 -14.09 12.07 -0.96
N ASP A 444 -14.14 12.94 -1.97
CA ASP A 444 -13.28 12.85 -3.17
C ASP A 444 -11.78 13.24 -2.97
N TRP A 445 -11.33 13.43 -1.71
CA TRP A 445 -9.93 13.72 -1.37
C TRP A 445 -9.13 12.48 -0.92
N LYS A 446 -9.80 11.33 -0.77
CA LYS A 446 -9.23 9.99 -0.71
C LYS A 446 -10.23 9.10 -1.45
N ASP A 447 -9.83 8.45 -2.55
CA ASP A 447 -10.64 7.41 -3.21
C ASP A 447 -11.34 6.54 -2.15
N SER A 448 -12.67 6.68 -2.03
CA SER A 448 -13.50 5.96 -1.06
C SER A 448 -13.67 4.48 -1.44
N ASP A 449 -13.24 4.11 -2.64
CA ASP A 449 -13.18 2.74 -3.10
C ASP A 449 -12.26 1.93 -2.19
N TRP A 450 -12.79 0.81 -1.67
CA TRP A 450 -12.01 -0.19 -0.94
C TRP A 450 -10.75 -0.57 -1.74
N ALA A 451 -9.67 -1.00 -1.10
CA ALA A 451 -8.53 -1.63 -1.76
C ALA A 451 -7.98 -2.75 -0.86
N PRO A 452 -7.52 -3.89 -1.42
CA PRO A 452 -6.93 -4.93 -0.60
C PRO A 452 -5.66 -4.40 0.09
N SER A 453 -5.46 -4.80 1.35
CA SER A 453 -4.29 -4.38 2.12
C SER A 453 -3.00 -4.90 1.45
N ILE A 454 -1.90 -4.16 1.63
CA ILE A 454 -0.58 -4.54 1.06
C ILE A 454 -0.18 -5.95 1.51
N SER A 455 -0.49 -6.33 2.76
CA SER A 455 -0.25 -7.69 3.28
C SER A 455 -1.08 -8.76 2.54
N ALA A 456 -2.36 -8.49 2.26
CA ALA A 456 -3.19 -9.42 1.51
C ALA A 456 -2.66 -9.61 0.08
N VAL A 457 -2.34 -8.50 -0.60
CA VAL A 457 -1.75 -8.52 -1.95
C VAL A 457 -0.42 -9.28 -1.96
N PHE A 458 0.46 -9.01 -0.99
CA PHE A 458 1.74 -9.70 -0.86
C PHE A 458 1.55 -11.22 -0.76
N LYS A 459 0.65 -11.70 0.11
CA LYS A 459 0.41 -13.15 0.25
C LYS A 459 -0.12 -13.80 -1.02
N ILE A 460 -1.04 -13.13 -1.72
CA ILE A 460 -1.62 -13.63 -2.97
C ILE A 460 -0.53 -13.71 -4.04
N LEU A 461 0.19 -12.61 -4.29
CA LEU A 461 1.30 -12.59 -5.23
C LEU A 461 2.35 -13.62 -4.84
N PHE A 462 2.70 -13.72 -3.56
CA PHE A 462 3.72 -14.67 -3.08
C PHE A 462 3.36 -16.10 -3.41
N SER A 463 2.11 -16.50 -3.14
CA SER A 463 1.61 -17.84 -3.47
C SER A 463 1.68 -18.13 -4.98
N ILE A 464 1.23 -17.18 -5.81
CA ILE A 464 1.18 -17.36 -7.26
C ILE A 464 2.59 -17.34 -7.89
N ARG A 465 3.47 -16.44 -7.44
CA ARG A 465 4.85 -16.32 -7.94
C ARG A 465 5.73 -17.48 -7.47
N LEU A 466 5.50 -18.00 -6.26
CA LEU A 466 6.11 -19.26 -5.82
C LEU A 466 5.64 -20.42 -6.72
N SER A 467 4.35 -20.51 -7.01
CA SER A 467 3.78 -21.51 -7.92
C SER A 467 4.38 -21.40 -9.33
N ALA A 468 4.58 -20.18 -9.83
CA ALA A 468 5.23 -19.92 -11.11
C ALA A 468 6.66 -20.46 -11.15
N SER A 469 7.46 -20.20 -10.11
CA SER A 469 8.85 -20.69 -10.06
C SER A 469 8.97 -22.21 -10.15
N LEU A 470 7.98 -22.95 -9.65
CA LEU A 470 7.96 -24.42 -9.60
C LEU A 470 7.31 -25.07 -10.84
N TRP A 471 6.22 -24.49 -11.36
CA TRP A 471 5.38 -25.12 -12.39
C TRP A 471 5.49 -24.48 -13.77
N SER A 472 6.07 -23.28 -13.88
CA SER A 472 6.33 -22.66 -15.18
C SER A 472 7.41 -23.43 -15.94
N ILE A 473 7.17 -23.63 -17.23
CA ILE A 473 8.13 -24.24 -18.15
C ILE A 473 9.22 -23.25 -18.56
N ILE A 474 10.29 -23.76 -19.16
CA ILE A 474 11.28 -22.93 -19.86
C ILE A 474 10.84 -22.89 -21.33
N SER A 475 10.43 -21.72 -21.80
CA SER A 475 9.89 -21.54 -23.15
C SER A 475 10.91 -21.04 -24.17
N ASP A 476 12.04 -20.51 -23.70
CA ASP A 476 13.08 -19.89 -24.52
C ASP A 476 14.43 -20.59 -24.30
N CYS A 477 15.05 -21.07 -25.38
CA CYS A 477 16.35 -21.74 -25.32
C CYS A 477 17.48 -20.78 -24.95
N ASP A 478 17.33 -19.48 -25.21
CA ASP A 478 18.31 -18.49 -24.79
C ASP A 478 18.34 -18.32 -23.27
N GLU A 479 17.20 -18.51 -22.59
CA GLU A 479 17.18 -18.55 -21.11
C GLU A 479 18.21 -19.58 -20.61
N VAL A 480 18.28 -20.73 -21.29
CA VAL A 480 19.19 -21.82 -20.96
C VAL A 480 20.61 -21.48 -21.37
N TYR A 481 20.86 -21.36 -22.67
CA TYR A 481 22.22 -21.33 -23.21
C TYR A 481 22.94 -19.99 -23.03
N ASN A 482 22.22 -18.88 -22.88
CA ASN A 482 22.82 -17.57 -22.63
C ASN A 482 22.85 -17.18 -21.14
N TYR A 483 22.11 -17.84 -20.25
CA TYR A 483 22.06 -17.41 -18.84
C TYR A 483 22.26 -18.56 -17.85
N TRP A 484 21.47 -19.62 -17.92
CA TRP A 484 21.65 -20.77 -17.02
C TRP A 484 23.01 -21.46 -17.21
N GLU A 485 23.44 -21.67 -18.45
CA GLU A 485 24.69 -22.36 -18.75
C GLU A 485 25.95 -21.53 -18.41
N PRO A 486 26.03 -20.22 -18.73
CA PRO A 486 27.10 -19.36 -18.21
C PRO A 486 27.09 -19.24 -16.69
N LEU A 487 25.93 -19.22 -16.04
CA LEU A 487 25.86 -19.27 -14.57
C LEU A 487 26.39 -20.61 -14.04
N HIS A 488 26.05 -21.72 -14.69
CA HIS A 488 26.59 -23.04 -14.36
C HIS A 488 28.12 -23.06 -14.53
N LEU A 489 28.69 -22.35 -15.53
CA LEU A 489 30.14 -22.17 -15.64
C LEU A 489 30.72 -21.44 -14.42
N VAL A 490 30.12 -20.32 -14.01
CA VAL A 490 30.62 -19.54 -12.87
C VAL A 490 30.61 -20.35 -11.56
N LEU A 491 29.65 -21.26 -11.40
CA LEU A 491 29.47 -22.04 -10.17
C LEU A 491 30.23 -23.37 -10.18
N PHE A 492 30.23 -24.09 -11.31
CA PHE A 492 30.73 -25.46 -11.42
C PHE A 492 31.86 -25.63 -12.45
N LYS A 493 32.35 -24.52 -13.04
CA LYS A 493 33.41 -24.49 -14.08
C LYS A 493 33.10 -25.31 -15.33
N ARG A 494 31.82 -25.52 -15.64
CA ARG A 494 31.35 -26.22 -16.85
C ARG A 494 30.05 -25.60 -17.34
N GLY A 495 29.75 -25.74 -18.62
CA GLY A 495 28.50 -25.28 -19.20
C GLY A 495 28.64 -25.08 -20.70
N PHE A 496 27.55 -24.70 -21.33
CA PHE A 496 27.54 -24.27 -22.72
C PHE A 496 27.69 -22.77 -22.87
N GLN A 497 28.24 -22.36 -24.01
CA GLN A 497 28.40 -20.98 -24.45
C GLN A 497 27.85 -20.81 -25.86
N THR A 498 27.22 -19.68 -26.11
CA THR A 498 26.92 -19.21 -27.46
C THR A 498 28.09 -18.39 -28.00
N TRP A 499 28.04 -18.06 -29.29
CA TRP A 499 29.01 -17.15 -29.89
C TRP A 499 28.98 -15.75 -29.27
N GLU A 500 27.87 -15.39 -28.63
CA GLU A 500 27.65 -14.09 -28.01
C GLU A 500 28.57 -13.83 -26.79
N TYR A 501 29.05 -14.91 -26.17
CA TYR A 501 30.04 -14.91 -25.07
C TYR A 501 31.48 -15.08 -25.53
N SER A 502 31.74 -15.26 -26.83
CA SER A 502 33.11 -15.29 -27.32
C SER A 502 33.78 -13.93 -27.16
N PRO A 503 35.06 -13.87 -26.74
CA PRO A 503 35.83 -12.64 -26.71
C PRO A 503 35.78 -11.86 -28.01
N VAL A 504 35.64 -12.52 -29.17
CA VAL A 504 35.60 -11.86 -30.50
C VAL A 504 34.40 -10.91 -30.65
N TYR A 505 33.24 -11.27 -30.09
CA TYR A 505 32.00 -10.49 -30.26
C TYR A 505 31.63 -9.74 -28.97
N GLY A 506 31.64 -10.43 -27.82
CA GLY A 506 31.39 -9.83 -26.51
C GLY A 506 30.11 -9.00 -26.44
N ILE A 507 28.98 -9.57 -26.85
CA ILE A 507 27.68 -8.86 -26.88
C ILE A 507 26.78 -9.17 -25.68
N ARG A 508 27.16 -10.14 -24.82
CA ARG A 508 26.50 -10.44 -23.55
C ARG A 508 27.40 -10.07 -22.37
N SER A 509 26.86 -9.33 -21.41
CA SER A 509 27.63 -8.90 -20.24
C SER A 509 27.77 -10.03 -19.21
N TRP A 510 28.98 -10.19 -18.66
CA TRP A 510 29.23 -11.09 -17.54
C TRP A 510 28.71 -10.52 -16.22
N LEU A 511 28.60 -9.18 -16.11
CA LEU A 511 28.03 -8.53 -14.93
C LEU A 511 26.61 -9.01 -14.63
N TYR A 512 25.79 -9.21 -15.68
CA TYR A 512 24.44 -9.73 -15.53
C TYR A 512 24.43 -11.13 -14.89
N ILE A 513 25.34 -12.03 -15.30
CA ILE A 513 25.47 -13.37 -14.71
C ILE A 513 25.95 -13.30 -13.26
N LEU A 514 26.93 -12.43 -12.98
CA LEU A 514 27.50 -12.28 -11.63
C LEU A 514 26.49 -11.78 -10.60
N LEU A 515 25.50 -10.99 -11.02
CA LEU A 515 24.40 -10.54 -10.16
C LEU A 515 23.67 -11.72 -9.52
N TYR A 516 23.53 -12.83 -10.23
CA TYR A 516 22.88 -14.06 -9.75
C TYR A 516 23.87 -15.07 -9.16
N ALA A 517 25.15 -15.03 -9.58
CA ALA A 517 26.19 -15.89 -9.03
C ALA A 517 26.45 -15.65 -7.53
N GLY A 518 26.34 -14.40 -7.05
CA GLY A 518 26.48 -14.07 -5.63
C GLY A 518 25.48 -14.80 -4.74
N PRO A 519 24.16 -14.58 -4.94
CA PRO A 519 23.10 -15.32 -4.24
C PRO A 519 23.20 -16.84 -4.45
N ALA A 520 23.55 -17.30 -5.65
CA ALA A 520 23.72 -18.73 -5.92
C ALA A 520 24.82 -19.37 -5.06
N LYS A 521 25.98 -18.72 -4.90
CA LYS A 521 27.06 -19.20 -4.02
C LYS A 521 26.63 -19.29 -2.56
N PHE A 522 25.75 -18.40 -2.10
CA PHE A 522 25.15 -18.49 -0.77
C PHE A 522 24.19 -19.69 -0.68
N LEU A 523 23.32 -19.87 -1.68
CA LEU A 523 22.37 -21.00 -1.73
C LEU A 523 23.06 -22.36 -1.84
N ILE A 524 24.21 -22.47 -2.50
CA ILE A 524 25.02 -23.71 -2.54
C ILE A 524 25.42 -24.15 -1.13
N LYS A 525 25.74 -23.21 -0.23
CA LYS A 525 26.05 -23.56 1.16
C LYS A 525 24.85 -24.14 1.91
N ILE A 526 23.63 -23.77 1.51
CA ILE A 526 22.38 -24.26 2.12
C ILE A 526 21.95 -25.60 1.50
N PHE A 527 22.12 -25.75 0.17
CA PHE A 527 21.73 -26.93 -0.59
C PHE A 527 22.93 -27.57 -1.32
N PRO A 528 23.96 -28.06 -0.59
CA PRO A 528 25.21 -28.51 -1.20
C PRO A 528 25.05 -29.75 -2.09
N GLU A 529 24.01 -30.56 -1.85
CA GLU A 529 23.84 -31.86 -2.53
C GLU A 529 22.88 -31.84 -3.73
N SER A 530 22.26 -30.70 -4.07
CA SER A 530 21.23 -30.66 -5.13
C SER A 530 21.29 -29.42 -6.02
N LYS A 531 21.87 -29.59 -7.22
CA LYS A 531 21.85 -28.59 -8.30
C LYS A 531 20.42 -28.24 -8.76
N VAL A 532 19.51 -29.23 -8.75
CA VAL A 532 18.09 -29.01 -9.10
C VAL A 532 17.41 -28.10 -8.07
N ALA A 533 17.66 -28.30 -6.78
CA ALA A 533 17.12 -27.42 -5.74
C ALA A 533 17.66 -25.98 -5.87
N LEU A 534 18.94 -25.84 -6.21
CA LEU A 534 19.57 -24.54 -6.49
C LEU A 534 18.91 -23.81 -7.67
N PHE A 535 18.64 -24.53 -8.77
CA PHE A 535 17.94 -24.00 -9.94
C PHE A 535 16.57 -23.42 -9.58
N PHE A 536 15.73 -24.20 -8.88
CA PHE A 536 14.40 -23.73 -8.46
C PHE A 536 14.47 -22.60 -7.42
N SER A 537 15.47 -22.61 -6.53
CA SER A 537 15.68 -21.54 -5.55
C SER A 537 16.03 -20.21 -6.21
N LEU A 538 16.84 -20.25 -7.28
CA LEU A 538 17.16 -19.07 -8.08
C LEU A 538 15.95 -18.55 -8.87
N ARG A 539 15.15 -19.43 -9.48
CA ARG A 539 13.87 -19.04 -10.11
C ARG A 539 12.92 -18.38 -9.12
N PHE A 540 12.87 -18.88 -7.89
CA PHE A 540 12.11 -18.27 -6.82
C PHE A 540 12.63 -16.87 -6.46
N LEU A 541 13.95 -16.67 -6.36
CA LEU A 541 14.55 -15.36 -6.10
C LEU A 541 14.21 -14.34 -7.20
N ILE A 542 14.25 -14.75 -8.47
CA ILE A 542 13.83 -13.93 -9.61
C ILE A 542 12.33 -13.56 -9.48
N SER A 543 11.49 -14.55 -9.18
CA SER A 543 10.04 -14.36 -8.99
C SER A 543 9.72 -13.43 -7.82
N PHE A 544 10.51 -13.50 -6.76
CA PHE A 544 10.38 -12.67 -5.57
C PHE A 544 10.78 -11.20 -5.85
N PHE A 545 11.82 -10.98 -6.66
CA PHE A 545 12.17 -9.64 -7.13
C PHE A 545 11.05 -9.03 -7.99
N THR A 546 10.48 -9.83 -8.90
CA THR A 546 9.32 -9.41 -9.71
C THR A 546 8.11 -9.07 -8.84
N LEU A 547 7.80 -9.90 -7.85
CA LEU A 547 6.71 -9.66 -6.89
C LEU A 547 6.83 -8.29 -6.20
N PHE A 548 8.02 -7.91 -5.76
CA PHE A 548 8.21 -6.60 -5.13
C PHE A 548 7.95 -5.46 -6.11
N SER A 549 8.42 -5.58 -7.35
CA SER A 549 8.18 -4.56 -8.36
C SER A 549 6.68 -4.35 -8.61
N GLU A 550 5.90 -5.43 -8.66
CA GLU A 550 4.43 -5.39 -8.80
C GLU A 550 3.76 -4.75 -7.57
N LEU A 551 4.21 -5.09 -6.36
CA LEU A 551 3.66 -4.56 -5.11
C LEU A 551 3.90 -3.05 -4.98
N PHE A 552 5.10 -2.57 -5.34
CA PHE A 552 5.44 -1.15 -5.33
C PHE A 552 4.62 -0.39 -6.37
N LEU A 553 4.48 -0.94 -7.58
CA LEU A 553 3.66 -0.34 -8.63
C LEU A 553 2.17 -0.29 -8.22
N TYR A 554 1.63 -1.36 -7.64
CA TYR A 554 0.27 -1.38 -7.08
C TYR A 554 0.06 -0.27 -6.04
N ARG A 555 1.00 -0.12 -5.09
CA ARG A 555 0.94 0.93 -4.07
C ARG A 555 0.98 2.33 -4.71
N ALA A 556 1.85 2.53 -5.70
CA ALA A 556 1.95 3.80 -6.41
C ALA A 556 0.64 4.15 -7.13
N ILE A 557 0.02 3.17 -7.79
CA ILE A 557 -1.26 3.35 -8.48
C ILE A 557 -2.37 3.70 -7.49
N CYS A 558 -2.50 2.97 -6.38
CA CYS A 558 -3.55 3.27 -5.39
C CYS A 558 -3.38 4.67 -4.76
N GLN A 559 -2.14 5.06 -4.44
CA GLN A 559 -1.87 6.32 -3.74
C GLN A 559 -1.91 7.56 -4.64
N ARG A 560 -1.56 7.43 -5.93
CA ARG A 560 -1.43 8.57 -6.85
C ARG A 560 -2.53 8.64 -7.89
N ILE A 561 -3.13 7.51 -8.25
CA ILE A 561 -4.10 7.40 -9.34
C ILE A 561 -5.47 7.05 -8.77
N SER A 562 -5.71 5.79 -8.42
CA SER A 562 -7.00 5.32 -7.93
C SER A 562 -6.93 3.92 -7.32
N ASN A 563 -7.72 3.67 -6.28
CA ASN A 563 -7.89 2.36 -5.65
C ASN A 563 -8.57 1.35 -6.59
N SER A 564 -9.53 1.80 -7.42
CA SER A 564 -10.21 0.96 -8.42
C SER A 564 -9.24 0.43 -9.48
N ILE A 565 -8.44 1.33 -10.07
CA ILE A 565 -7.40 0.98 -11.05
C ILE A 565 -6.35 0.08 -10.40
N GLY A 566 -5.94 0.37 -9.16
CA GLY A 566 -4.99 -0.46 -8.41
C GLY A 566 -5.48 -1.89 -8.20
N ARG A 567 -6.73 -2.09 -7.73
CA ARG A 567 -7.33 -3.42 -7.54
C ARG A 567 -7.43 -4.20 -8.86
N THR A 568 -7.79 -3.53 -9.93
CA THR A 568 -7.93 -4.17 -11.25
C THR A 568 -6.57 -4.53 -11.84
N PHE A 569 -5.59 -3.63 -11.72
CA PHE A 569 -4.19 -3.87 -12.12
C PHE A 569 -3.63 -5.11 -11.42
N ILE A 570 -3.78 -5.20 -10.10
CA ILE A 570 -3.21 -6.34 -9.36
C ILE A 570 -3.90 -7.65 -9.72
N LEU A 571 -5.20 -7.64 -10.05
CA LEU A 571 -5.90 -8.83 -10.53
C LEU A 571 -5.35 -9.28 -11.89
N PHE A 572 -5.21 -8.37 -12.86
CA PHE A 572 -4.61 -8.69 -14.16
C PHE A 572 -3.16 -9.18 -14.03
N SER A 573 -2.35 -8.51 -13.20
CA SER A 573 -0.95 -8.88 -13.00
C SER A 573 -0.81 -10.25 -12.33
N THR A 574 -1.61 -10.52 -11.29
CA THR A 574 -1.56 -11.78 -10.53
C THR A 574 -1.91 -12.98 -11.40
N PHE A 575 -3.03 -12.93 -12.12
CA PHE A 575 -3.60 -14.12 -12.78
C PHE A 575 -3.19 -14.28 -14.25
N SER A 576 -2.59 -13.28 -14.89
CA SER A 576 -2.16 -13.41 -16.29
C SER A 576 -1.17 -14.57 -16.48
N SER A 577 -1.37 -15.35 -17.56
CA SER A 577 -0.39 -16.37 -17.98
C SER A 577 0.96 -15.73 -18.38
N ALA A 578 0.92 -14.50 -18.90
CA ALA A 578 2.12 -13.74 -19.26
C ALA A 578 3.05 -13.51 -18.05
N MET A 579 2.52 -12.88 -16.99
CA MET A 579 3.31 -12.62 -15.78
C MET A 579 3.67 -13.92 -15.05
N PHE A 580 2.83 -14.95 -15.13
CA PHE A 580 3.15 -16.26 -14.58
C PHE A 580 4.42 -16.85 -15.21
N GLY A 581 4.55 -16.83 -16.55
CA GLY A 581 5.77 -17.28 -17.22
C GLY A 581 6.95 -16.33 -17.00
N ALA A 582 6.78 -15.05 -17.32
CA ALA A 582 7.86 -14.07 -17.35
C ALA A 582 8.47 -13.77 -15.98
N SER A 583 7.71 -13.87 -14.89
CA SER A 583 8.18 -13.50 -13.54
C SER A 583 9.32 -14.37 -13.01
N CYS A 584 9.47 -15.60 -13.50
CA CYS A 584 10.48 -16.57 -13.06
C CYS A 584 11.58 -16.85 -14.10
N ALA A 585 11.48 -16.27 -15.29
CA ALA A 585 12.42 -16.50 -16.37
C ALA A 585 13.74 -15.77 -16.12
N PHE A 586 14.86 -16.49 -16.27
CA PHE A 586 16.20 -15.91 -16.12
C PHE A 586 16.64 -15.22 -17.42
N LEU A 587 15.97 -14.11 -17.74
CA LEU A 587 16.22 -13.32 -18.94
C LEU A 587 16.40 -11.84 -18.58
N PRO A 588 17.27 -11.10 -19.31
CA PRO A 588 17.40 -9.67 -19.11
C PRO A 588 16.10 -8.91 -19.40
N SER A 589 15.24 -9.44 -20.27
CA SER A 589 13.92 -8.87 -20.53
C SER A 589 12.99 -8.97 -19.30
N SER A 590 13.01 -10.08 -18.56
CA SER A 590 12.30 -10.22 -17.27
C SER A 590 12.90 -9.33 -16.19
N PHE A 591 14.23 -9.17 -16.17
CA PHE A 591 14.89 -8.22 -15.27
C PHE A 591 14.50 -6.76 -15.57
N SER A 592 14.53 -6.38 -16.85
CA SER A 592 14.05 -5.07 -17.32
C SER A 592 12.56 -4.86 -17.05
N MET A 593 11.72 -5.89 -17.16
CA MET A 593 10.30 -5.82 -16.77
C MET A 593 10.13 -5.36 -15.32
N SER A 594 10.81 -6.02 -14.38
CA SER A 594 10.74 -5.69 -12.95
C SER A 594 11.32 -4.31 -12.65
N LEU A 595 12.45 -3.94 -13.27
CA LEU A 595 13.04 -2.61 -13.07
C LEU A 595 12.23 -1.49 -13.70
N ASN A 596 11.57 -1.71 -14.84
CA ASN A 596 10.67 -0.72 -15.43
C ASN A 596 9.37 -0.56 -14.63
N ALA A 597 8.90 -1.62 -13.98
CA ALA A 597 7.80 -1.51 -13.00
C ALA A 597 8.22 -0.65 -11.79
N PHE A 598 9.43 -0.86 -11.24
CA PHE A 598 9.97 0.02 -10.19
C PHE A 598 10.16 1.47 -10.68
N ALA A 599 10.74 1.66 -11.88
CA ALA A 599 10.93 2.98 -12.46
C ALA A 599 9.61 3.72 -12.62
N SER A 600 8.55 3.02 -13.06
CA SER A 600 7.19 3.55 -13.18
C SER A 600 6.58 3.87 -11.81
N ALA A 601 6.78 3.03 -10.80
CA ALA A 601 6.32 3.28 -9.44
C ALA A 601 6.99 4.52 -8.83
N PHE A 602 8.31 4.64 -8.95
CA PHE A 602 9.07 5.81 -8.48
C PHE A 602 8.75 7.07 -9.26
N TYR A 603 8.48 6.94 -10.57
CA TYR A 603 8.00 8.03 -11.39
C TYR A 603 6.65 8.57 -10.88
N LEU A 604 5.69 7.69 -10.57
CA LEU A 604 4.39 8.06 -9.98
C LEU A 604 4.57 8.68 -8.58
N PHE A 605 5.50 8.19 -7.77
CA PHE A 605 5.81 8.80 -6.47
C PHE A 605 6.58 10.12 -6.55
N GLU A 606 7.08 10.49 -7.73
CA GLU A 606 8.00 11.62 -7.97
C GLU A 606 9.38 11.46 -7.29
N TYR A 607 9.81 10.23 -7.07
CA TYR A 607 11.17 9.89 -6.63
C TYR A 607 12.11 9.79 -7.84
N TRP A 608 12.44 10.96 -8.41
CA TRP A 608 13.18 11.10 -9.67
C TRP A 608 14.52 10.38 -9.71
N SER A 609 15.32 10.44 -8.64
CA SER A 609 16.64 9.80 -8.58
C SER A 609 16.53 8.27 -8.72
N LEU A 610 15.64 7.64 -7.95
CA LEU A 610 15.40 6.20 -7.99
C LEU A 610 14.78 5.76 -9.32
N SER A 611 13.89 6.59 -9.90
CA SER A 611 13.31 6.32 -11.22
C SER A 611 14.38 6.32 -12.34
N ILE A 612 15.29 7.30 -12.33
CA ILE A 612 16.43 7.36 -13.25
C ILE A 612 17.39 6.17 -13.02
N PHE A 613 17.68 5.85 -11.76
CA PHE A 613 18.54 4.72 -11.39
C PHE A 613 18.00 3.38 -11.89
N CYS A 614 16.71 3.09 -11.65
CA CYS A 614 16.07 1.86 -12.15
C CYS A 614 16.07 1.79 -13.67
N THR A 615 15.81 2.91 -14.35
CA THR A 615 15.88 2.98 -15.82
C THR A 615 17.29 2.72 -16.33
N ALA A 616 18.31 3.32 -15.70
CA ALA A 616 19.71 3.14 -16.06
C ALA A 616 20.17 1.68 -15.88
N ILE A 617 19.82 1.03 -14.76
CA ILE A 617 20.12 -0.39 -14.55
C ILE A 617 19.36 -1.26 -15.55
N SER A 618 18.07 -0.97 -15.80
CA SER A 618 17.28 -1.72 -16.78
C SER A 618 17.92 -1.70 -18.16
N ALA A 619 18.39 -0.53 -18.59
CA ALA A 619 19.03 -0.35 -19.89
C ALA A 619 20.43 -0.95 -19.93
N LEU A 620 21.30 -0.60 -18.99
CA LEU A 620 22.72 -0.92 -19.08
C LEU A 620 23.04 -2.36 -18.65
N ILE A 621 22.38 -2.88 -17.61
CA ILE A 621 22.63 -4.23 -17.09
C ILE A 621 21.64 -5.24 -17.66
N GLY A 622 20.37 -4.86 -17.82
CA GLY A 622 19.34 -5.71 -18.40
C GLY A 622 19.44 -5.74 -19.92
N TRP A 623 18.78 -4.79 -20.56
CA TRP A 623 18.69 -4.74 -22.02
C TRP A 623 18.67 -3.29 -22.52
N PRO A 624 19.64 -2.86 -23.36
CA PRO A 624 19.84 -1.44 -23.71
C PRO A 624 18.63 -0.79 -24.37
N PHE A 625 17.86 -1.55 -25.14
CA PHE A 625 16.67 -1.03 -25.81
C PHE A 625 15.60 -0.57 -24.81
N SER A 626 15.56 -1.15 -23.60
CA SER A 626 14.62 -0.76 -22.54
C SER A 626 14.78 0.68 -22.05
N ALA A 627 15.87 1.38 -22.42
CA ALA A 627 16.06 2.81 -22.15
C ALA A 627 14.88 3.67 -22.65
N ILE A 628 14.23 3.26 -23.74
CA ILE A 628 13.08 3.98 -24.30
C ILE A 628 11.85 3.98 -23.37
N LEU A 629 11.75 3.02 -22.46
CA LEU A 629 10.68 3.01 -21.45
C LEU A 629 10.89 4.09 -20.38
N GLY A 630 12.06 4.72 -20.34
CA GLY A 630 12.35 5.93 -19.57
C GLY A 630 11.82 7.24 -20.18
N LEU A 631 11.23 7.21 -21.39
CA LEU A 631 10.66 8.39 -22.05
C LEU A 631 9.73 9.23 -21.15
N PRO A 632 8.83 8.66 -20.32
CA PRO A 632 7.97 9.44 -19.43
C PRO A 632 8.76 10.35 -18.49
N ILE A 633 9.88 9.86 -17.97
CA ILE A 633 10.78 10.60 -17.07
C ILE A 633 11.45 11.74 -17.84
N VAL A 634 11.96 11.46 -19.04
CA VAL A 634 12.63 12.43 -19.90
C VAL A 634 11.69 13.56 -20.30
N ILE A 635 10.50 13.23 -20.80
CA ILE A 635 9.48 14.21 -21.20
C ILE A 635 9.09 15.08 -20.00
N GLU A 636 8.81 14.45 -18.86
CA GLU A 636 8.39 15.15 -17.66
C GLU A 636 9.48 16.10 -17.12
N MET A 637 10.73 15.65 -17.05
CA MET A 637 11.83 16.41 -16.44
C MET A 637 12.50 17.42 -17.38
N LEU A 638 12.65 17.11 -18.67
CA LEU A 638 13.37 17.94 -19.64
C LEU A 638 12.47 18.83 -20.51
N ILE A 639 11.22 18.43 -20.74
CA ILE A 639 10.30 19.19 -21.59
C ILE A 639 9.30 19.96 -20.73
N ILE A 640 8.59 19.28 -19.83
CA ILE A 640 7.46 19.87 -19.09
C ILE A 640 7.92 20.67 -17.88
N ARG A 641 8.73 20.06 -17.01
CA ARG A 641 9.23 20.68 -15.76
C ARG A 641 10.71 21.07 -15.86
N LYS A 642 11.18 21.43 -17.06
CA LYS A 642 12.57 21.76 -17.38
C LYS A 642 13.26 22.66 -16.35
N ARG A 643 12.64 23.80 -16.01
CA ARG A 643 13.23 24.81 -15.11
C ARG A 643 13.55 24.28 -13.70
N LYS A 644 12.79 23.28 -13.21
CA LYS A 644 12.95 22.73 -11.86
C LYS A 644 13.75 21.42 -11.83
N LEU A 645 13.61 20.59 -12.87
CA LEU A 645 14.06 19.19 -12.84
C LEU A 645 15.21 18.88 -13.81
N ALA A 646 15.52 19.73 -14.80
CA ALA A 646 16.53 19.39 -15.81
C ALA A 646 17.93 19.18 -15.24
N LEU A 647 18.37 20.04 -14.30
CA LEU A 647 19.68 19.88 -13.65
C LEU A 647 19.74 18.60 -12.80
N LYS A 648 18.64 18.24 -12.12
CA LYS A 648 18.54 16.97 -11.38
C LYS A 648 18.63 15.78 -12.31
N PHE A 649 17.91 15.84 -13.44
CA PHE A 649 17.98 14.80 -14.47
C PHE A 649 19.40 14.60 -14.99
N LEU A 650 20.07 15.70 -15.39
CA LEU A 650 21.45 15.65 -15.88
C LEU A 650 22.40 15.08 -14.84
N PHE A 651 22.35 15.60 -13.61
CA PHE A 651 23.21 15.13 -12.52
C PHE A 651 23.05 13.64 -12.23
N TYR A 652 21.81 13.17 -12.00
CA TYR A 652 21.57 11.76 -11.69
C TYR A 652 21.82 10.83 -12.88
N SER A 653 21.49 11.25 -14.10
CA SER A 653 21.73 10.43 -15.30
C SER A 653 23.22 10.27 -15.58
N ILE A 654 24.02 11.32 -15.39
CA ILE A 654 25.48 11.26 -15.51
C ILE A 654 26.06 10.40 -14.40
N LEU A 655 25.65 10.62 -13.15
CA LEU A 655 26.14 9.87 -11.99
C LEU A 655 25.89 8.36 -12.13
N PHE A 656 24.63 7.96 -12.38
CA PHE A 656 24.26 6.56 -12.52
C PHE A 656 24.77 5.96 -13.83
N GLY A 657 24.70 6.70 -14.94
CA GLY A 657 25.24 6.25 -16.23
C GLY A 657 26.73 5.97 -16.17
N LEU A 658 27.54 6.91 -15.68
CA LEU A 658 29.00 6.73 -15.59
C LEU A 658 29.38 5.63 -14.59
N SER A 659 28.76 5.58 -13.41
CA SER A 659 29.08 4.56 -12.41
C SER A 659 28.76 3.15 -12.91
N ILE A 660 27.60 2.93 -13.54
CA ILE A 660 27.21 1.62 -14.06
C ILE A 660 28.06 1.26 -15.29
N CYS A 661 28.30 2.20 -16.21
CA CYS A 661 29.18 1.97 -17.36
C CYS A 661 30.62 1.65 -16.92
N LEU A 662 31.14 2.30 -15.89
CA LEU A 662 32.46 2.00 -15.34
C LEU A 662 32.50 0.58 -14.76
N LEU A 663 31.48 0.19 -14.00
CA LEU A 663 31.38 -1.16 -13.45
C LEU A 663 31.30 -2.23 -14.56
N LEU A 664 30.45 -2.00 -15.57
CA LEU A 664 30.34 -2.87 -16.74
C LEU A 664 31.67 -2.99 -17.47
N PHE A 665 32.32 -1.85 -17.74
CA PHE A 665 33.60 -1.82 -18.44
C PHE A 665 34.66 -2.61 -17.68
N ILE A 666 34.77 -2.45 -16.35
CA ILE A 666 35.73 -3.18 -15.53
C ILE A 666 35.46 -4.69 -15.58
N VAL A 667 34.21 -5.10 -15.36
CA VAL A 667 33.84 -6.51 -15.29
C VAL A 667 33.96 -7.19 -16.65
N ASP A 668 33.34 -6.62 -17.68
CA ASP A 668 33.34 -7.24 -19.02
C ASP A 668 34.77 -7.26 -19.59
N THR A 669 35.57 -6.20 -19.40
CA THR A 669 36.99 -6.21 -19.80
C THR A 669 37.78 -7.31 -19.08
N HIS A 670 37.49 -7.56 -17.80
CA HIS A 670 38.15 -8.62 -17.06
C HIS A 670 37.82 -10.01 -17.62
N PHE A 671 36.55 -10.30 -17.93
CA PHE A 671 36.14 -11.63 -18.40
C PHE A 671 36.46 -11.86 -19.88
N PHE A 672 36.31 -10.86 -20.74
CA PHE A 672 36.65 -10.99 -22.16
C PHE A 672 38.15 -10.84 -22.45
N GLY A 673 38.94 -10.30 -21.50
CA GLY A 673 40.38 -10.14 -21.65
C GLY A 673 40.79 -9.02 -22.62
N ARG A 674 39.83 -8.22 -23.08
CA ARG A 674 40.03 -7.03 -23.92
C ARG A 674 39.00 -5.97 -23.54
N PRO A 675 39.22 -4.67 -23.85
CA PRO A 675 38.25 -3.61 -23.57
C PRO A 675 36.89 -3.91 -24.22
N VAL A 676 35.86 -4.14 -23.40
CA VAL A 676 34.50 -4.46 -23.87
C VAL A 676 33.48 -3.67 -23.05
N LEU A 677 32.49 -3.12 -23.76
CA LEU A 677 31.25 -2.62 -23.17
C LEU A 677 30.08 -3.32 -23.87
N ALA A 678 29.64 -4.45 -23.33
CA ALA A 678 28.70 -5.35 -24.00
C ALA A 678 27.38 -4.67 -24.44
N PRO A 679 26.75 -3.78 -23.63
CA PRO A 679 25.54 -3.07 -24.05
C PRO A 679 25.73 -2.15 -25.26
N LEU A 680 26.95 -1.67 -25.51
CA LEU A 680 27.27 -0.89 -26.70
C LEU A 680 27.47 -1.81 -27.92
N ASN A 681 28.18 -2.92 -27.73
CA ASN A 681 28.41 -3.91 -28.80
C ASN A 681 27.10 -4.50 -29.33
N ILE A 682 26.15 -4.82 -28.45
CA ILE A 682 24.83 -5.35 -28.86
C ILE A 682 24.01 -4.31 -29.64
N ILE A 683 24.13 -3.01 -29.33
CA ILE A 683 23.49 -1.94 -30.11
C ILE A 683 24.11 -1.88 -31.51
N PHE A 684 25.45 -1.90 -31.60
CA PHE A 684 26.14 -1.89 -32.88
C PHE A 684 25.78 -3.10 -33.74
N TYR A 685 25.75 -4.29 -33.14
CA TYR A 685 25.36 -5.50 -33.85
C TYR A 685 23.91 -5.45 -34.33
N ASN A 686 22.95 -5.15 -33.46
CA ASN A 686 21.52 -5.25 -33.82
C ASN A 686 21.01 -4.11 -34.70
N ILE A 687 21.57 -2.90 -34.60
CA ILE A 687 21.06 -1.72 -35.32
C ILE A 687 21.92 -1.41 -36.55
N PHE A 688 23.25 -1.52 -36.44
CA PHE A 688 24.17 -0.98 -37.43
C PHE A 688 24.86 -2.05 -38.30
N SER A 689 24.70 -3.34 -37.98
CA SER A 689 25.26 -4.44 -38.80
C SER A 689 24.26 -4.99 -39.82
N SER A 690 24.78 -5.61 -40.89
CA SER A 690 23.97 -6.32 -41.90
C SER A 690 23.35 -7.62 -41.37
N ASN A 691 23.97 -8.24 -40.36
CA ASN A 691 23.66 -9.57 -39.84
C ASN A 691 22.74 -9.51 -38.60
N GLY A 692 21.94 -8.45 -38.46
CA GLY A 692 21.08 -8.22 -37.29
C GLY A 692 20.05 -9.33 -37.02
N PRO A 693 19.04 -9.08 -36.16
CA PRO A 693 18.19 -10.13 -35.58
C PRO A 693 17.41 -10.99 -36.60
N ASN A 694 17.31 -10.55 -37.85
CA ASN A 694 16.67 -11.29 -38.94
C ASN A 694 17.34 -12.63 -39.29
N LEU A 695 18.58 -12.86 -38.83
CA LEU A 695 19.32 -14.10 -39.03
C LEU A 695 18.59 -15.34 -38.46
N TYR A 696 17.80 -15.16 -37.41
CA TYR A 696 17.10 -16.23 -36.70
C TYR A 696 15.64 -16.42 -37.16
N GLY A 697 15.29 -15.86 -38.33
CA GLY A 697 13.96 -15.97 -38.93
C GLY A 697 13.11 -14.72 -38.80
N LYS A 698 12.01 -14.68 -39.55
CA LYS A 698 11.06 -13.56 -39.59
C LYS A 698 9.64 -14.08 -39.37
N GLU A 699 8.84 -13.30 -38.67
CA GLU A 699 7.46 -13.65 -38.34
C GLU A 699 6.50 -12.51 -38.74
N PRO A 700 5.26 -12.80 -39.17
CA PRO A 700 4.30 -11.77 -39.53
C PRO A 700 3.81 -11.00 -38.28
N ILE A 701 3.23 -9.82 -38.48
CA ILE A 701 2.64 -8.98 -37.40
C ILE A 701 1.63 -9.77 -36.55
N SER A 702 0.92 -10.72 -37.16
CA SER A 702 -0.03 -11.59 -36.45
C SER A 702 0.59 -12.40 -35.31
N PHE A 703 1.92 -12.60 -35.30
CA PHE A 703 2.63 -13.31 -34.23
C PHE A 703 2.41 -12.64 -32.87
N TYR A 704 2.68 -11.33 -32.75
CA TYR A 704 2.52 -10.62 -31.48
C TYR A 704 1.06 -10.47 -31.07
N LEU A 705 0.15 -10.28 -32.04
CA LEU A 705 -1.29 -10.23 -31.75
C LEU A 705 -1.78 -11.56 -31.16
N LYS A 706 -1.39 -12.69 -31.76
CA LYS A 706 -1.71 -14.03 -31.26
C LYS A 706 -1.06 -14.28 -29.89
N ASN A 707 0.22 -13.93 -29.74
CA ASN A 707 0.96 -14.15 -28.51
C ASN A 707 0.37 -13.35 -27.34
N LEU A 708 0.15 -12.04 -27.51
CA LEU A 708 -0.45 -11.18 -26.49
C LEU A 708 -1.88 -11.59 -26.16
N PHE A 709 -2.68 -12.01 -27.16
CA PHE A 709 -4.02 -12.54 -26.90
C PHE A 709 -3.97 -13.87 -26.13
N LEU A 710 -3.04 -14.78 -26.43
CA LEU A 710 -2.89 -16.02 -25.65
C LEU A 710 -2.45 -15.74 -24.21
N ASN A 711 -1.64 -14.70 -24.01
CA ASN A 711 -1.02 -14.39 -22.73
C ASN A 711 -1.87 -13.49 -21.80
N PHE A 712 -2.68 -12.60 -22.38
CA PHE A 712 -3.53 -11.64 -21.65
C PHE A 712 -5.02 -11.70 -22.03
N ASN A 713 -5.41 -12.50 -23.02
CA ASN A 713 -6.79 -12.71 -23.47
C ASN A 713 -7.59 -11.40 -23.61
N ILE A 714 -8.70 -11.24 -22.88
CA ILE A 714 -9.55 -10.05 -22.92
C ILE A 714 -8.83 -8.80 -22.39
N ALA A 715 -7.85 -8.95 -21.49
CA ALA A 715 -7.07 -7.81 -20.99
C ALA A 715 -6.22 -7.17 -22.09
N PHE A 716 -5.73 -7.95 -23.07
CA PHE A 716 -5.04 -7.35 -24.23
C PHE A 716 -5.97 -6.47 -25.05
N ILE A 717 -7.21 -6.92 -25.28
CA ILE A 717 -8.22 -6.14 -25.99
C ILE A 717 -8.51 -4.84 -25.23
N LEU A 718 -8.72 -4.92 -23.92
CA LEU A 718 -8.90 -3.74 -23.06
C LEU A 718 -7.70 -2.78 -23.13
N ALA A 719 -6.47 -3.30 -23.11
CA ALA A 719 -5.26 -2.48 -23.18
C ALA A 719 -5.18 -1.66 -24.48
N ILE A 720 -5.60 -2.22 -25.63
CA ILE A 720 -5.66 -1.50 -26.91
C ILE A 720 -6.63 -0.32 -26.83
N PHE A 721 -7.80 -0.53 -26.20
CA PHE A 721 -8.84 0.49 -26.12
C PHE A 721 -8.69 1.47 -24.94
N ALA A 722 -7.65 1.33 -24.13
CA ALA A 722 -7.41 2.20 -22.98
C ALA A 722 -7.38 3.69 -23.35
N ILE A 723 -6.57 4.08 -24.34
CA ILE A 723 -6.47 5.48 -24.78
C ILE A 723 -7.76 5.99 -25.43
N PRO A 724 -8.36 5.29 -26.42
CA PRO A 724 -9.64 5.70 -26.99
C PRO A 724 -10.73 5.91 -25.94
N PHE A 725 -10.88 5.00 -24.98
CA PHE A 725 -11.88 5.16 -23.92
C PHE A 725 -11.52 6.26 -22.92
N CYS A 726 -10.24 6.45 -22.57
CA CYS A 726 -9.81 7.61 -21.79
C CYS A 726 -10.14 8.93 -22.50
N LEU A 727 -9.82 9.04 -23.80
CA LEU A 727 -10.12 10.23 -24.59
C LEU A 727 -11.63 10.44 -24.73
N LEU A 728 -12.39 9.38 -24.99
CA LEU A 728 -13.85 9.43 -25.04
C LEU A 728 -14.44 9.88 -23.70
N PHE A 729 -13.93 9.35 -22.59
CA PHE A 729 -14.33 9.77 -21.25
C PHE A 729 -14.04 11.26 -21.02
N LEU A 730 -12.84 11.74 -21.38
CA LEU A 730 -12.48 13.16 -21.28
C LEU A 730 -13.34 14.05 -22.20
N ILE A 731 -13.65 13.59 -23.42
CA ILE A 731 -14.51 14.31 -24.37
C ILE A 731 -15.94 14.38 -23.85
N ILE A 732 -16.52 13.27 -23.37
CA ILE A 732 -17.87 13.24 -22.80
C ILE A 732 -17.94 14.13 -21.55
N GLN A 733 -16.91 14.09 -20.72
CA GLN A 733 -16.81 14.98 -19.56
C GLN A 733 -16.80 16.45 -20.00
N LYS A 734 -16.01 16.80 -21.03
CA LYS A 734 -15.97 18.16 -21.60
C LYS A 734 -17.28 18.57 -22.28
N ILE A 735 -17.95 17.65 -23.00
CA ILE A 735 -19.25 17.90 -23.63
C ILE A 735 -20.31 18.11 -22.55
N ASN A 736 -20.31 17.31 -21.49
CA ASN A 736 -21.19 17.50 -20.36
C ASN A 736 -20.91 18.85 -19.69
N GLU A 737 -19.64 19.22 -19.46
CA GLU A 737 -19.26 20.57 -19.00
C GLU A 737 -19.79 21.68 -19.93
N GLU A 738 -19.71 21.53 -21.25
CA GLU A 738 -20.22 22.51 -22.22
C GLU A 738 -21.76 22.55 -22.29
N LYS A 739 -22.43 21.41 -22.10
CA LYS A 739 -23.89 21.30 -22.04
C LYS A 739 -24.43 21.95 -20.76
N TYR A 740 -23.76 21.73 -19.63
CA TYR A 740 -24.00 22.43 -18.36
C TYR A 740 -23.63 23.94 -18.41
N LYS A 741 -22.77 24.36 -19.35
CA LYS A 741 -22.51 25.79 -19.63
C LYS A 741 -23.59 26.47 -20.50
N LYS A 742 -24.31 25.71 -21.33
CA LYS A 742 -25.36 26.22 -22.23
C LYS A 742 -26.76 26.23 -21.59
N GLU A 743 -27.03 25.34 -20.65
CA GLU A 743 -28.23 25.40 -19.81
C GLU A 743 -27.90 26.23 -18.56
N ASP A 744 -28.52 27.40 -18.43
CA ASP A 744 -28.26 28.46 -17.41
C ASP A 744 -28.64 28.06 -15.96
N LYS A 745 -28.46 26.78 -15.62
CA LYS A 745 -28.73 26.16 -14.31
C LYS A 745 -27.47 25.46 -13.81
N THR A 746 -26.50 26.24 -13.32
CA THR A 746 -25.86 26.09 -11.98
C THR A 746 -24.48 26.76 -11.94
N ILE A 747 -24.41 27.87 -11.22
CA ILE A 747 -23.17 28.54 -10.79
C ILE A 747 -22.30 27.60 -9.90
N LEU A 748 -22.91 26.54 -9.35
CA LEU A 748 -22.24 25.53 -8.51
C LEU A 748 -21.37 24.53 -9.30
N PHE A 749 -21.78 24.14 -10.51
CA PHE A 749 -20.99 23.25 -11.38
C PHE A 749 -19.81 23.98 -12.05
N LYS A 750 -20.01 25.26 -12.37
CA LYS A 750 -18.96 26.13 -12.89
C LYS A 750 -17.78 26.23 -11.91
N ASN A 751 -18.03 26.46 -10.62
CA ASN A 751 -16.97 26.56 -9.60
C ASN A 751 -16.27 25.23 -9.26
N TYR A 752 -16.91 24.08 -9.53
CA TYR A 752 -16.32 22.76 -9.29
C TYR A 752 -15.30 22.38 -10.39
N PHE A 753 -15.60 22.71 -11.65
CA PHE A 753 -14.74 22.41 -12.80
C PHE A 753 -13.80 23.56 -13.22
N GLU A 754 -14.18 24.83 -12.99
CA GLU A 754 -13.33 25.99 -13.33
C GLU A 754 -12.13 26.18 -12.39
N ASN A 755 -12.05 25.42 -11.28
CA ASN A 755 -10.91 25.49 -10.34
C ASN A 755 -9.70 24.59 -10.71
N ASN A 756 -9.63 24.12 -11.96
CA ASN A 756 -8.43 23.86 -12.79
C ASN A 756 -8.56 22.53 -13.57
N PRO A 757 -9.02 22.53 -14.83
CA PRO A 757 -8.83 21.38 -15.74
C PRO A 757 -7.34 21.00 -15.86
N LEU A 758 -6.44 21.97 -15.66
CA LEU A 758 -4.98 21.77 -15.54
C LEU A 758 -4.56 20.87 -14.37
N LYS A 759 -5.32 20.80 -13.27
CA LYS A 759 -4.99 20.00 -12.07
C LYS A 759 -5.47 18.55 -12.18
N GLN A 760 -6.60 18.31 -12.87
CA GLN A 760 -7.01 16.96 -13.26
C GLN A 760 -6.05 16.40 -14.31
N TRP A 761 -5.62 17.23 -15.26
CA TRP A 761 -4.55 16.88 -16.21
C TRP A 761 -3.25 16.49 -15.50
N GLU A 762 -2.85 17.17 -14.42
CA GLU A 762 -1.68 16.79 -13.62
C GLU A 762 -1.79 15.39 -12.97
N ARG A 763 -3.00 14.92 -12.60
CA ARG A 763 -3.22 13.56 -12.04
C ARG A 763 -3.10 12.48 -13.11
N PHE A 764 -3.63 12.71 -14.32
CA PHE A 764 -3.66 11.72 -15.40
C PHE A 764 -2.47 11.81 -16.37
N ARG A 765 -1.74 12.92 -16.40
CA ARG A 765 -0.55 13.11 -17.25
C ARG A 765 0.49 11.99 -17.11
N PRO A 766 0.87 11.55 -15.90
CA PRO A 766 1.82 10.43 -15.74
C PRO A 766 1.34 9.15 -16.41
N LEU A 767 0.04 8.85 -16.36
CA LEU A 767 -0.54 7.67 -17.00
C LEU A 767 -0.50 7.76 -18.52
N ILE A 768 -0.78 8.94 -19.09
CA ILE A 768 -0.70 9.14 -20.52
C ILE A 768 0.73 8.87 -21.00
N PHE A 769 1.75 9.38 -20.31
CA PHE A 769 3.14 9.13 -20.72
C PHE A 769 3.56 7.67 -20.56
N LEU A 770 3.17 7.00 -19.47
CA LEU A 770 3.38 5.56 -19.31
C LEU A 770 2.67 4.74 -20.41
N SER A 771 1.48 5.18 -20.84
CA SER A 771 0.73 4.56 -21.93
C SER A 771 1.43 4.76 -23.28
N MET A 772 1.91 5.98 -23.53
CA MET A 772 2.64 6.32 -24.75
C MET A 772 3.96 5.56 -24.86
N SER A 773 4.71 5.37 -23.77
CA SER A 773 5.96 4.60 -23.81
C SER A 773 5.72 3.12 -24.12
N ALA A 774 4.67 2.52 -23.57
CA ALA A 774 4.27 1.14 -23.89
C ALA A 774 3.83 0.99 -25.36
N ILE A 775 3.13 1.99 -25.92
CA ILE A 775 2.72 1.99 -27.33
C ILE A 775 3.93 2.15 -28.25
N VAL A 776 4.84 3.09 -27.95
CA VAL A 776 6.07 3.27 -28.72
C VAL A 776 6.89 1.98 -28.73
N TRP A 777 6.99 1.30 -27.58
CA TRP A 777 7.62 -0.02 -27.50
C TRP A 777 6.96 -1.05 -28.43
N MET A 778 5.64 -1.20 -28.34
CA MET A 778 4.91 -2.13 -29.22
C MET A 778 5.09 -1.79 -30.69
N LEU A 779 5.03 -0.51 -31.09
CA LEU A 779 5.22 -0.08 -32.47
C LEU A 779 6.61 -0.45 -32.99
N ILE A 780 7.65 -0.20 -32.21
CA ILE A 780 9.02 -0.53 -32.59
C ILE A 780 9.15 -2.02 -32.88
N PHE A 781 8.71 -2.89 -31.97
CA PHE A 781 8.86 -4.33 -32.15
C PHE A 781 7.89 -4.91 -33.19
N MET A 782 6.69 -4.34 -33.37
CA MET A 782 5.77 -4.74 -34.43
C MET A 782 6.36 -4.47 -35.83
N LEU A 783 7.09 -3.36 -35.99
CA LEU A 783 7.76 -3.00 -37.25
C LEU A 783 9.01 -3.84 -37.53
N GLN A 784 9.62 -4.45 -36.51
CA GLN A 784 10.77 -5.34 -36.72
C GLN A 784 10.33 -6.64 -37.41
N PRO A 785 11.05 -7.11 -38.46
CA PRO A 785 10.69 -8.36 -39.14
C PRO A 785 10.85 -9.60 -38.23
N HIS A 786 11.92 -9.63 -37.44
CA HIS A 786 12.15 -10.66 -36.42
C HIS A 786 11.33 -10.40 -35.15
N LYS A 787 10.72 -11.44 -34.57
CA LYS A 787 9.80 -11.33 -33.45
C LYS A 787 9.98 -12.47 -32.47
N GLU A 788 9.98 -12.14 -31.19
CA GLU A 788 10.07 -13.12 -30.10
C GLU A 788 9.22 -12.65 -28.92
N GLU A 789 8.57 -13.58 -28.23
CA GLU A 789 7.69 -13.29 -27.11
C GLU A 789 8.39 -12.48 -26.00
N ARG A 790 9.63 -12.84 -25.68
CA ARG A 790 10.42 -12.20 -24.61
C ARG A 790 10.74 -10.73 -24.86
N PHE A 791 10.67 -10.24 -26.09
CA PHE A 791 10.87 -8.81 -26.39
C PHE A 791 9.73 -7.93 -25.83
N LEU A 792 8.58 -8.53 -25.53
CA LEU A 792 7.44 -7.82 -24.95
C LEU A 792 7.40 -7.86 -23.42
N PHE A 793 8.23 -8.70 -22.76
CA PHE A 793 8.26 -8.80 -21.29
C PHE A 793 8.41 -7.43 -20.61
N PRO A 794 9.27 -6.50 -21.06
CA PRO A 794 9.49 -5.22 -20.38
C PRO A 794 8.24 -4.36 -20.18
N ILE A 795 7.18 -4.57 -20.97
CA ILE A 795 5.91 -3.81 -20.91
C ILE A 795 4.73 -4.61 -20.35
N TYR A 796 4.92 -5.85 -19.91
CA TYR A 796 3.81 -6.67 -19.37
C TYR A 796 3.06 -5.99 -18.21
N PRO A 797 3.73 -5.38 -17.21
CA PRO A 797 3.06 -4.59 -16.18
C PRO A 797 2.28 -3.39 -16.75
N HIS A 798 2.80 -2.73 -17.80
CA HIS A 798 2.11 -1.62 -18.46
C HIS A 798 0.85 -2.09 -19.22
N ILE A 799 0.86 -3.28 -19.82
CA ILE A 799 -0.33 -3.88 -20.45
C ILE A 799 -1.41 -4.12 -19.38
N CYS A 800 -1.06 -4.67 -18.22
CA CYS A 800 -1.99 -4.84 -17.10
C CYS A 800 -2.57 -3.50 -16.63
N LEU A 801 -1.74 -2.45 -16.57
CA LEU A 801 -2.16 -1.11 -16.17
C LEU A 801 -3.12 -0.49 -17.21
N LEU A 802 -2.81 -0.61 -18.50
CA LEU A 802 -3.67 -0.13 -19.59
C LEU A 802 -5.04 -0.83 -19.57
N ALA A 803 -5.05 -2.15 -19.38
CA ALA A 803 -6.29 -2.90 -19.25
C ALA A 803 -7.12 -2.44 -18.04
N ALA A 804 -6.47 -2.18 -16.91
CA ALA A 804 -7.13 -1.68 -15.70
C ALA A 804 -7.73 -0.28 -15.89
N ILE A 805 -6.99 0.62 -16.54
CA ILE A 805 -7.46 1.97 -16.89
C ILE A 805 -8.66 1.91 -17.83
N CYS A 806 -8.60 1.05 -18.85
CA CYS A 806 -9.71 0.86 -19.79
C CYS A 806 -10.99 0.40 -19.08
N LEU A 807 -10.87 -0.61 -18.20
CA LEU A 807 -12.02 -1.15 -17.48
C LEU A 807 -12.62 -0.12 -16.52
N ASP A 808 -11.79 0.68 -15.84
CA ASP A 808 -12.25 1.77 -14.97
C ASP A 808 -12.96 2.88 -15.77
N CYS A 809 -12.41 3.26 -16.93
CA CYS A 809 -13.05 4.24 -17.82
C CYS A 809 -14.40 3.71 -18.34
N LEU A 810 -14.46 2.43 -18.75
CA LEU A 810 -15.68 1.81 -19.22
C LEU A 810 -16.76 1.76 -18.12
N TYR A 811 -16.37 1.42 -16.90
CA TYR A 811 -17.27 1.43 -15.75
C TYR A 811 -17.86 2.82 -15.48
N ARG A 812 -17.04 3.88 -15.60
CA ARG A 812 -17.47 5.27 -15.46
C ARG A 812 -18.37 5.74 -16.61
N LEU A 813 -18.04 5.37 -17.85
CA LEU A 813 -18.84 5.67 -19.04
C LEU A 813 -20.24 5.06 -19.00
N LEU A 814 -20.37 3.90 -18.35
CA LEU A 814 -21.66 3.21 -18.14
C LEU A 814 -22.42 3.70 -16.88
N ASN A 815 -22.10 4.91 -16.40
CA ASN A 815 -22.74 5.59 -15.26
C ASN A 815 -22.81 4.75 -13.97
N LYS A 816 -21.84 3.86 -13.72
CA LYS A 816 -21.76 3.03 -12.50
C LYS A 816 -23.05 2.24 -12.18
N THR A 817 -23.82 1.86 -13.21
CA THR A 817 -25.06 1.10 -13.03
C THR A 817 -24.78 -0.33 -12.52
N LYS A 818 -25.75 -0.98 -11.88
CA LYS A 818 -25.63 -2.40 -11.49
C LYS A 818 -25.25 -3.29 -12.67
N LEU A 819 -25.80 -3.00 -13.86
CA LEU A 819 -25.48 -3.69 -15.11
C LEU A 819 -24.00 -3.51 -15.48
N ALA A 820 -23.45 -2.30 -15.35
CA ALA A 820 -22.03 -2.01 -15.57
C ALA A 820 -21.14 -2.80 -14.60
N THR A 821 -21.51 -2.86 -13.31
CA THR A 821 -20.79 -3.64 -12.31
C THR A 821 -20.78 -5.13 -12.66
N THR A 822 -21.94 -5.71 -13.01
CA THR A 822 -22.04 -7.12 -13.43
C THR A 822 -21.21 -7.37 -14.69
N PHE A 823 -21.22 -6.46 -15.65
CA PHE A 823 -20.44 -6.55 -16.88
C PHE A 823 -18.92 -6.54 -16.61
N CYS A 824 -18.43 -5.59 -15.79
CA CYS A 824 -17.01 -5.53 -15.42
C CYS A 824 -16.56 -6.78 -14.63
N ILE A 825 -17.39 -7.28 -13.70
CA ILE A 825 -17.10 -8.50 -12.95
C ILE A 825 -17.06 -9.71 -13.90
N ALA A 826 -17.98 -9.81 -14.86
CA ALA A 826 -17.98 -10.88 -15.86
C ALA A 826 -16.69 -10.88 -16.68
N ILE A 827 -16.22 -9.71 -17.13
CA ILE A 827 -14.93 -9.57 -17.82
C ILE A 827 -13.77 -10.10 -16.98
N LEU A 828 -13.72 -9.73 -15.68
CA LEU A 828 -12.66 -10.17 -14.78
C LEU A 828 -12.71 -11.69 -14.53
N ILE A 829 -13.90 -12.27 -14.37
CA ILE A 829 -14.07 -13.72 -14.22
C ILE A 829 -13.61 -14.45 -15.47
N ILE A 830 -14.01 -13.99 -16.66
CA ILE A 830 -13.59 -14.57 -17.95
C ILE A 830 -12.06 -14.50 -18.08
N PHE A 831 -11.44 -13.36 -17.72
CA PHE A 831 -9.99 -13.20 -17.73
C PHE A 831 -9.30 -14.23 -16.83
N VAL A 832 -9.76 -14.39 -15.59
CA VAL A 832 -9.15 -15.33 -14.63
C VAL A 832 -9.28 -16.77 -15.09
N ILE A 833 -10.47 -17.18 -15.57
CA ILE A 833 -10.72 -18.53 -16.07
C ILE A 833 -9.85 -18.82 -17.29
N ALA A 834 -9.81 -17.91 -18.27
CA ALA A 834 -9.02 -18.08 -19.49
C ALA A 834 -7.50 -18.14 -19.18
N SER A 835 -7.01 -17.29 -18.28
CA SER A 835 -5.59 -17.27 -17.90
C SER A 835 -5.19 -18.52 -17.13
N PHE A 836 -6.03 -18.98 -16.18
CA PHE A 836 -5.78 -20.23 -15.45
C PHE A 836 -5.83 -21.45 -16.38
N SER A 837 -6.80 -21.48 -17.30
CA SER A 837 -6.90 -22.49 -18.36
C SER A 837 -5.64 -22.54 -19.23
N ARG A 838 -5.07 -21.38 -19.58
CA ARG A 838 -3.80 -21.29 -20.32
C ARG A 838 -2.61 -21.81 -19.51
N ILE A 839 -2.48 -21.41 -18.25
CA ILE A 839 -1.40 -21.88 -17.35
C ILE A 839 -1.47 -23.40 -17.19
N ALA A 840 -2.67 -23.95 -16.94
CA ALA A 840 -2.90 -25.38 -16.81
C ALA A 840 -2.56 -26.13 -18.10
N ALA A 841 -2.91 -25.58 -19.28
CA ALA A 841 -2.54 -26.18 -20.56
C ALA A 841 -1.03 -26.21 -20.77
N LEU A 842 -0.33 -25.10 -20.49
CA LEU A 842 1.12 -25.02 -20.64
C LEU A 842 1.84 -26.03 -19.73
N HIS A 843 1.41 -26.14 -18.47
CA HIS A 843 1.98 -27.11 -17.56
C HIS A 843 1.67 -28.55 -18.01
N ARG A 844 0.39 -28.91 -18.20
CA ARG A 844 -0.03 -30.26 -18.59
C ARG A 844 0.61 -30.76 -19.88
N ASN A 845 0.76 -29.89 -20.88
CA ASN A 845 1.17 -30.29 -22.22
C ASN A 845 2.70 -30.33 -22.38
N TYR A 846 3.46 -29.60 -21.54
CA TYR A 846 4.90 -29.40 -21.76
C TYR A 846 5.78 -29.66 -20.52
N SER A 847 5.23 -29.90 -19.31
CA SER A 847 6.05 -30.16 -18.11
C SER A 847 6.89 -31.44 -18.20
N GLY A 848 6.43 -32.42 -18.99
CA GLY A 848 7.08 -33.73 -19.13
C GLY A 848 8.56 -33.66 -19.53
N LEU A 849 8.96 -32.57 -20.20
CA LEU A 849 10.35 -32.29 -20.56
C LEU A 849 11.21 -31.94 -19.34
N LEU A 850 10.72 -31.12 -18.40
CA LEU A 850 11.45 -30.85 -17.16
C LEU A 850 11.48 -32.08 -16.26
N ASP A 851 10.39 -32.84 -16.22
CA ASP A 851 10.26 -33.99 -15.34
C ASP A 851 11.18 -35.14 -15.78
N ILE A 852 11.40 -35.36 -17.08
CA ILE A 852 12.29 -36.44 -17.54
C ILE A 852 13.75 -36.22 -17.13
N TYR A 853 14.24 -34.97 -17.14
CA TYR A 853 15.60 -34.67 -16.66
C TYR A 853 15.71 -34.76 -15.13
N LYS A 854 14.65 -34.44 -14.38
CA LYS A 854 14.62 -34.68 -12.92
C LYS A 854 14.66 -36.17 -12.60
N ASP A 855 13.84 -36.96 -13.28
CA ASP A 855 13.76 -38.40 -13.10
C ASP A 855 15.07 -39.07 -13.50
N PHE A 856 15.70 -38.60 -14.58
CA PHE A 856 17.04 -39.02 -14.98
C PHE A 856 18.07 -38.74 -13.90
N ASN A 857 18.09 -37.52 -13.35
CA ASN A 857 19.00 -37.16 -12.26
C ASN A 857 18.79 -38.06 -11.03
N ASN A 858 17.54 -38.27 -10.64
CA ASN A 858 17.19 -39.11 -9.48
C ASN A 858 17.62 -40.56 -9.69
N LYS A 859 17.38 -41.13 -10.88
CA LYS A 859 17.71 -42.51 -11.21
C LYS A 859 19.23 -42.75 -11.28
N ILE A 860 19.97 -41.88 -11.97
CA ILE A 860 21.44 -41.98 -12.00
C ILE A 860 22.01 -41.74 -10.60
N SER A 861 21.36 -40.90 -9.80
CA SER A 861 21.77 -40.65 -8.41
C SER A 861 21.48 -41.81 -7.46
N SER A 862 20.45 -42.63 -7.71
CA SER A 862 20.19 -43.85 -6.93
C SER A 862 21.05 -45.03 -7.37
N ASP A 863 21.27 -45.17 -8.69
CA ASP A 863 22.06 -46.27 -9.28
C ASP A 863 23.58 -46.06 -9.13
N ARG A 864 24.00 -45.03 -8.37
CA ARG A 864 25.40 -44.68 -8.04
C ARG A 864 26.22 -45.86 -7.53
N ILE A 865 25.59 -46.83 -6.87
CA ILE A 865 26.26 -48.01 -6.28
C ILE A 865 26.57 -49.07 -7.36
N LEU A 866 25.77 -49.17 -8.43
CA LEU A 866 25.90 -50.21 -9.47
C LEU A 866 26.86 -49.81 -10.60
N ILE A 867 26.88 -48.52 -10.97
CA ILE A 867 27.75 -47.97 -12.04
C ILE A 867 29.22 -47.85 -11.56
N GLN A 868 29.44 -47.72 -10.25
CA GLN A 868 30.77 -47.61 -9.63
C GLN A 868 31.69 -48.81 -9.90
N ASN A 869 31.12 -50.00 -10.12
CA ASN A 869 31.87 -51.23 -10.33
C ASN A 869 32.24 -51.51 -11.80
N THR A 870 31.62 -50.82 -12.77
CA THR A 870 31.76 -51.15 -14.20
C THR A 870 32.53 -50.12 -15.02
N THR A 871 32.57 -48.83 -14.64
CA THR A 871 33.21 -47.79 -15.48
C THR A 871 34.07 -46.83 -14.65
N LYS A 872 35.32 -47.22 -14.33
CA LYS A 872 36.26 -46.35 -13.58
C LYS A 872 37.00 -45.30 -14.42
N ILE A 873 36.88 -45.29 -15.76
CA ILE A 873 37.85 -44.59 -16.63
C ILE A 873 37.21 -43.61 -17.65
N LEU A 874 35.92 -43.70 -17.98
CA LEU A 874 35.29 -42.89 -19.04
C LEU A 874 34.10 -42.05 -18.52
N PRO A 875 33.94 -40.79 -18.98
CA PRO A 875 32.77 -39.96 -18.66
C PRO A 875 31.51 -40.56 -19.27
N ILE A 876 30.40 -40.49 -18.54
CA ILE A 876 29.09 -40.92 -18.99
C ILE A 876 28.52 -39.85 -19.92
N ARG A 877 28.28 -40.20 -21.19
CA ARG A 877 27.74 -39.26 -22.18
C ARG A 877 26.23 -39.39 -22.31
N VAL A 878 25.55 -38.26 -22.15
CA VAL A 878 24.12 -38.09 -22.41
C VAL A 878 23.96 -37.32 -23.71
N CYS A 879 23.38 -37.95 -24.72
CA CYS A 879 23.24 -37.35 -26.04
C CYS A 879 21.83 -36.83 -26.27
N ILE A 880 21.73 -35.71 -26.99
CA ILE A 880 20.47 -35.10 -27.41
C ILE A 880 20.59 -34.72 -28.90
N GLY A 881 19.54 -34.98 -29.67
CA GLY A 881 19.44 -34.60 -31.08
C GLY A 881 18.41 -33.49 -31.28
N LYS A 882 17.26 -33.84 -31.88
CA LYS A 882 16.19 -32.91 -32.29
C LYS A 882 15.58 -32.08 -31.15
N GLU A 883 15.62 -32.60 -29.92
CA GLU A 883 15.07 -31.94 -28.73
C GLU A 883 16.06 -31.01 -27.99
N TRP A 884 17.19 -30.63 -28.61
CA TRP A 884 18.22 -29.79 -27.98
C TRP A 884 17.67 -28.48 -27.40
N HIS A 885 16.75 -27.82 -28.12
CA HIS A 885 16.15 -26.53 -27.73
C HIS A 885 15.23 -26.61 -26.49
N ARG A 886 14.94 -27.83 -26.02
CA ARG A 886 14.11 -28.12 -24.82
C ARG A 886 14.93 -28.67 -23.66
N PHE A 887 16.25 -28.76 -23.81
CA PHE A 887 17.15 -29.05 -22.71
C PHE A 887 17.00 -27.97 -21.61
N PRO A 888 16.71 -28.34 -20.35
CA PRO A 888 16.38 -27.33 -19.33
C PRO A 888 17.61 -26.63 -18.76
N SER A 889 18.69 -27.37 -18.46
CA SER A 889 20.05 -26.91 -18.12
C SER A 889 20.88 -28.04 -17.50
N SER A 890 22.21 -27.90 -17.51
CA SER A 890 23.20 -28.69 -16.80
C SER A 890 22.99 -28.77 -15.28
N PHE A 891 22.16 -27.89 -14.68
CA PHE A 891 21.70 -28.05 -13.28
C PHE A 891 20.89 -29.34 -13.06
N PHE A 892 20.26 -29.87 -14.10
CA PHE A 892 19.51 -31.12 -14.04
C PHE A 892 20.38 -32.36 -14.28
N LEU A 893 21.65 -32.20 -14.66
CA LEU A 893 22.59 -33.31 -14.76
C LEU A 893 23.21 -33.59 -13.37
N PRO A 894 23.51 -34.84 -13.01
CA PRO A 894 24.13 -35.17 -11.73
C PRO A 894 25.55 -34.57 -11.62
N GLU A 895 26.00 -34.29 -10.40
CA GLU A 895 27.33 -33.72 -10.15
C GLU A 895 28.42 -34.79 -10.13
N SER A 896 29.60 -34.45 -10.65
CA SER A 896 30.77 -35.33 -10.67
C SER A 896 31.36 -35.40 -9.25
N GLY A 897 31.22 -36.54 -8.57
CA GLY A 897 31.81 -36.77 -7.25
C GLY A 897 33.24 -37.35 -7.32
N LYS A 898 33.96 -37.36 -6.19
CA LYS A 898 35.31 -37.96 -6.07
C LYS A 898 35.41 -39.43 -6.50
N ASN A 899 34.28 -40.15 -6.53
CA ASN A 899 34.20 -41.60 -6.78
C ASN A 899 33.30 -41.95 -8.00
N PHE A 900 33.03 -41.01 -8.91
CA PHE A 900 32.11 -41.23 -10.04
C PHE A 900 32.57 -40.51 -11.31
N SER A 901 32.37 -41.16 -12.45
CA SER A 901 32.65 -40.61 -13.77
C SER A 901 31.79 -39.40 -14.10
N GLU A 902 32.41 -38.37 -14.66
CA GLU A 902 31.74 -37.14 -15.09
C GLU A 902 30.57 -37.43 -16.06
N VAL A 903 29.39 -36.82 -15.84
CA VAL A 903 28.29 -36.84 -16.81
C VAL A 903 28.40 -35.63 -17.72
N GLU A 904 28.62 -35.87 -19.01
CA GLU A 904 28.69 -34.82 -20.04
C GLU A 904 27.48 -34.91 -20.96
N MET A 905 26.86 -33.77 -21.28
CA MET A 905 25.85 -33.69 -22.34
C MET A 905 26.52 -33.37 -23.68
N ARG A 906 26.12 -34.07 -24.75
CA ARG A 906 26.64 -33.88 -26.10
C ARG A 906 25.51 -33.87 -27.12
N PHE A 907 25.76 -33.23 -28.27
CA PHE A 907 24.81 -33.23 -29.38
C PHE A 907 25.11 -34.37 -30.35
N ILE A 908 24.06 -35.02 -30.83
CA ILE A 908 24.13 -35.87 -32.02
C ILE A 908 23.55 -35.11 -33.20
N ARG A 909 23.99 -35.45 -34.41
CA ARG A 909 23.50 -34.79 -35.62
C ARG A 909 22.02 -35.13 -35.82
N SER A 910 21.20 -34.11 -36.03
CA SER A 910 19.75 -34.20 -36.29
C SER A 910 19.42 -33.45 -37.58
N GLU A 911 18.14 -33.22 -37.92
CA GLU A 911 17.77 -32.41 -39.10
C GLU A 911 18.03 -30.91 -38.91
N PHE A 912 18.40 -30.48 -37.70
CA PHE A 912 18.76 -29.10 -37.43
C PHE A 912 20.11 -28.72 -38.08
N ARG A 913 20.08 -27.78 -39.04
CA ARG A 913 21.22 -27.31 -39.86
C ARG A 913 21.70 -25.90 -39.51
N ALA A 914 21.72 -25.55 -38.24
CA ALA A 914 22.19 -24.23 -37.80
C ALA A 914 23.14 -24.36 -36.59
N LEU A 915 23.67 -23.22 -36.12
CA LEU A 915 24.70 -23.21 -35.09
C LEU A 915 24.14 -23.70 -33.75
N LEU A 916 24.73 -24.75 -33.19
CA LEU A 916 24.46 -25.21 -31.83
C LEU A 916 25.40 -24.56 -30.81
N PRO A 917 24.96 -24.44 -29.54
CA PRO A 917 25.81 -23.98 -28.44
C PRO A 917 27.10 -24.82 -28.33
N ASP A 918 28.21 -24.15 -28.02
CA ASP A 918 29.49 -24.81 -27.75
C ASP A 918 29.63 -25.16 -26.27
N ILE A 919 30.55 -26.06 -25.94
CA ILE A 919 30.97 -26.29 -24.56
C ILE A 919 32.08 -25.27 -24.23
N PHE A 920 32.05 -24.68 -23.04
CA PHE A 920 33.17 -23.86 -22.57
C PHE A 920 34.47 -24.69 -22.49
N PRO A 921 35.63 -24.14 -22.90
CA PRO A 921 36.88 -24.88 -22.84
C PRO A 921 37.29 -25.17 -21.39
N LYS A 922 38.13 -26.19 -21.20
CA LYS A 922 38.67 -26.53 -19.88
C LYS A 922 39.80 -25.55 -19.52
N GLY A 923 39.83 -25.10 -18.27
CA GLY A 923 40.85 -24.18 -17.76
C GLY A 923 40.92 -24.19 -16.22
N SER A 924 42.01 -23.69 -15.67
CA SER A 924 42.26 -23.70 -14.22
C SER A 924 41.44 -22.61 -13.49
N THR A 925 41.39 -21.42 -14.09
CA THR A 925 40.67 -20.24 -13.61
C THR A 925 39.51 -19.87 -14.54
N LEU A 926 38.50 -19.20 -13.99
CA LEU A 926 37.33 -18.78 -14.79
C LEU A 926 37.71 -17.76 -15.87
N SER A 927 38.65 -16.85 -15.56
CA SER A 927 39.16 -15.86 -16.53
C SER A 927 39.97 -16.52 -17.64
N GLU A 928 40.68 -17.61 -17.36
CA GLU A 928 41.36 -18.39 -18.41
C GLU A 928 40.35 -19.05 -19.36
N ILE A 929 39.25 -19.60 -18.83
CA ILE A 929 38.21 -20.23 -19.65
C ILE A 929 37.50 -19.20 -20.55
N THR A 930 37.08 -18.09 -19.96
CA THR A 930 36.24 -17.07 -20.64
C THR A 930 37.00 -16.21 -21.66
N ARG A 931 38.33 -16.15 -21.56
CA ARG A 931 39.19 -15.41 -22.50
C ARG A 931 39.64 -16.23 -23.70
N GLN A 932 39.42 -17.54 -23.70
CA GLN A 932 39.76 -18.38 -24.84
C GLN A 932 38.79 -18.13 -25.99
N ILE A 933 39.33 -17.92 -27.18
CA ILE A 933 38.55 -17.74 -28.40
C ILE A 933 38.19 -19.13 -28.94
N PRO A 934 36.90 -19.48 -29.06
CA PRO A 934 36.49 -20.75 -29.63
C PRO A 934 36.86 -20.82 -31.11
N ILE A 935 37.56 -21.88 -31.53
CA ILE A 935 38.11 -22.04 -32.89
C ILE A 935 36.99 -22.15 -33.94
N HIS A 936 35.91 -22.83 -33.58
CA HIS A 936 34.79 -23.10 -34.47
C HIS A 936 33.56 -22.37 -33.93
N GLN A 937 33.49 -21.04 -33.99
CA GLN A 937 32.25 -20.27 -33.74
C GLN A 937 32.06 -19.23 -34.84
N ASN A 938 30.81 -18.95 -35.21
CA ASN A 938 30.45 -18.00 -36.26
C ASN A 938 29.23 -17.16 -35.84
N ASP A 939 29.13 -15.93 -36.32
CA ASP A 939 28.00 -15.00 -36.10
C ASP A 939 26.95 -15.05 -37.21
N GLU A 940 27.03 -16.05 -38.09
CA GLU A 940 26.17 -16.24 -39.27
C GLU A 940 25.21 -17.42 -39.13
N ASN A 941 25.09 -17.98 -37.92
CA ASN A 941 24.22 -19.12 -37.58
C ASN A 941 24.42 -20.37 -38.47
N ARG A 942 25.64 -20.58 -39.00
CA ARG A 942 25.98 -21.72 -39.86
C ARG A 942 26.26 -22.99 -39.03
N GLU A 943 25.78 -24.13 -39.53
CA GLU A 943 26.04 -25.47 -38.96
C GLU A 943 27.56 -25.72 -38.84
N GLN A 944 27.95 -26.38 -37.74
CA GLN A 944 29.33 -26.77 -37.48
C GLN A 944 29.36 -28.24 -37.08
N LEU A 945 30.10 -29.05 -37.86
CA LEU A 945 30.08 -30.50 -37.72
C LEU A 945 30.84 -30.98 -36.48
N GLU A 946 31.77 -30.18 -35.98
CA GLU A 946 32.58 -30.45 -34.77
C GLU A 946 31.74 -30.42 -33.49
N ARG A 947 30.50 -29.90 -33.55
CA ARG A 947 29.56 -29.88 -32.43
C ARG A 947 29.00 -31.26 -32.10
N TYR A 948 29.02 -32.17 -33.07
CA TYR A 948 28.36 -33.47 -32.96
C TYR A 948 29.32 -34.56 -32.51
N VAL A 949 28.79 -35.51 -31.75
CA VAL A 949 29.48 -36.77 -31.43
C VAL A 949 28.81 -37.95 -32.16
N PRO A 950 29.58 -39.02 -32.47
CA PRO A 950 28.99 -40.23 -33.04
C PRO A 950 28.05 -40.91 -32.03
N LEU A 951 26.94 -41.47 -32.53
CA LEU A 951 25.89 -42.11 -31.73
C LEU A 951 26.43 -43.27 -30.88
N GLU A 952 27.45 -43.97 -31.38
CA GLU A 952 28.10 -45.09 -30.70
C GLU A 952 28.79 -44.68 -29.40
N SER A 953 29.12 -43.39 -29.26
CA SER A 953 29.76 -42.86 -28.07
C SER A 953 28.79 -42.48 -26.95
N CYS A 954 27.47 -42.52 -27.20
CA CYS A 954 26.44 -42.13 -26.25
C CYS A 954 26.10 -43.29 -25.30
N ASN A 955 26.21 -43.07 -23.99
CA ASN A 955 25.75 -44.03 -22.98
C ASN A 955 24.23 -43.93 -22.76
N PHE A 956 23.75 -42.69 -22.76
CA PHE A 956 22.33 -42.37 -22.69
C PHE A 956 21.93 -41.48 -23.86
N LEU A 957 20.70 -41.64 -24.33
CA LEU A 957 20.12 -40.82 -25.38
C LEU A 957 18.74 -40.33 -24.91
N ILE A 958 18.47 -39.04 -25.03
CA ILE A 958 17.17 -38.46 -24.70
C ILE A 958 16.52 -38.01 -26.00
N ASP A 959 15.41 -38.63 -26.36
CA ASP A 959 14.72 -38.32 -27.62
C ASP A 959 13.19 -38.51 -27.56
N LEU A 960 12.49 -37.79 -28.44
CA LEU A 960 11.03 -37.82 -28.58
C LEU A 960 10.59 -38.92 -29.58
N VAL A 961 9.76 -39.85 -29.10
CA VAL A 961 9.16 -40.93 -29.89
C VAL A 961 7.75 -40.54 -30.33
N GLY A 962 7.41 -40.87 -31.58
CA GLY A 962 6.10 -40.58 -32.19
C GLY A 962 6.10 -39.48 -33.25
N MET A 963 7.29 -39.02 -33.67
CA MET A 963 7.49 -38.18 -34.86
C MET A 963 7.74 -39.05 -36.10
N GLU A 964 7.54 -38.50 -37.29
CA GLU A 964 7.92 -39.17 -38.53
C GLU A 964 9.45 -39.35 -38.58
N PRO A 965 9.96 -40.59 -38.76
CA PRO A 965 11.40 -40.83 -38.72
C PRO A 965 12.07 -40.34 -40.01
N THR A 966 13.24 -39.72 -39.87
CA THR A 966 14.15 -39.40 -41.00
C THR A 966 15.44 -40.21 -40.88
N GLU A 967 16.33 -40.09 -41.88
CA GLU A 967 17.64 -40.75 -41.84
C GLU A 967 18.49 -40.33 -40.63
N LEU A 968 18.39 -39.05 -40.22
CA LEU A 968 19.16 -38.49 -39.10
C LEU A 968 18.38 -38.43 -37.79
N GLU A 969 17.05 -38.61 -37.84
CA GLU A 969 16.17 -38.69 -36.67
C GLU A 969 15.36 -40.01 -36.68
N PRO A 970 16.03 -41.17 -36.64
CA PRO A 970 15.34 -42.46 -36.63
C PRO A 970 14.58 -42.69 -35.33
N ASP A 971 13.64 -43.63 -35.35
CA ASP A 971 12.94 -44.06 -34.14
C ASP A 971 13.84 -44.97 -33.28
N TYR A 972 14.59 -44.36 -32.35
CA TYR A 972 15.52 -45.06 -31.46
C TYR A 972 14.85 -46.12 -30.56
N SER A 973 13.52 -46.09 -30.40
CA SER A 973 12.81 -47.13 -29.65
C SER A 973 12.82 -48.51 -30.33
N LYS A 974 13.07 -48.53 -31.65
CA LYS A 974 13.13 -49.75 -32.47
C LYS A 974 14.54 -50.32 -32.60
N MET A 975 15.57 -49.59 -32.13
CA MET A 975 16.95 -50.02 -32.19
C MET A 975 17.27 -51.01 -31.08
N GLU A 976 17.92 -52.14 -31.40
CA GLU A 976 18.25 -53.17 -30.42
C GLU A 976 19.31 -52.70 -29.41
N GLU A 977 20.19 -51.76 -29.79
CA GLU A 977 21.26 -51.24 -28.95
C GLU A 977 20.78 -50.41 -27.76
N PHE A 978 19.54 -49.91 -27.81
CA PHE A 978 18.99 -49.02 -26.80
C PHE A 978 17.83 -49.68 -26.05
N GLN A 979 17.73 -49.37 -24.76
CA GLN A 979 16.61 -49.76 -23.92
C GLN A 979 16.01 -48.51 -23.28
N SER A 980 14.70 -48.32 -23.40
CA SER A 980 14.03 -47.23 -22.71
C SER A 980 13.96 -47.51 -21.21
N ILE A 981 14.43 -46.56 -20.40
CA ILE A 981 14.52 -46.68 -18.94
C ILE A 981 13.63 -45.69 -18.18
N ILE A 982 13.25 -44.58 -18.81
CA ILE A 982 12.35 -43.54 -18.29
C ILE A 982 11.55 -43.02 -19.47
N GLN A 983 10.27 -42.71 -19.25
CA GLN A 983 9.37 -42.18 -20.26
C GLN A 983 8.45 -41.12 -19.64
N SER A 984 8.24 -40.03 -20.37
CA SER A 984 7.37 -38.94 -19.98
C SER A 984 6.55 -38.46 -21.18
N ARG A 985 5.33 -37.98 -20.93
CA ARG A 985 4.41 -37.59 -21.99
C ARG A 985 4.61 -36.13 -22.40
N VAL A 986 4.66 -35.85 -23.70
CA VAL A 986 4.80 -34.49 -24.26
C VAL A 986 3.83 -34.29 -25.42
N LEU A 987 3.24 -33.11 -25.54
CA LEU A 987 2.30 -32.80 -26.61
C LEU A 987 3.00 -32.66 -27.98
N LEU A 988 2.48 -33.34 -29.01
CA LEU A 988 2.90 -33.14 -30.40
C LEU A 988 2.15 -31.95 -30.98
N SER A 989 2.83 -30.82 -31.10
CA SER A 989 2.21 -29.54 -31.45
C SER A 989 1.60 -29.53 -32.85
N SER A 990 2.30 -30.08 -33.85
CA SER A 990 1.87 -30.15 -35.26
C SER A 990 0.58 -30.97 -35.44
N ASN A 991 0.41 -31.98 -34.61
CA ASN A 991 -0.64 -32.99 -34.71
C ASN A 991 -1.84 -32.71 -33.80
N SER A 992 -1.85 -31.59 -33.07
CA SER A 992 -2.86 -31.25 -32.07
C SER A 992 -3.64 -30.00 -32.47
N HIS A 993 -4.93 -29.97 -32.12
CA HIS A 993 -5.80 -28.84 -32.46
C HIS A 993 -5.33 -27.53 -31.77
N PRO A 994 -5.19 -26.40 -32.50
CA PRO A 994 -4.62 -25.16 -31.96
C PRO A 994 -5.30 -24.60 -30.71
N LEU A 995 -6.63 -24.71 -30.61
CA LEU A 995 -7.39 -24.20 -29.46
C LEU A 995 -7.17 -25.03 -28.19
N PHE A 996 -7.29 -26.36 -28.29
CA PHE A 996 -7.19 -27.27 -27.15
C PHE A 996 -5.77 -27.42 -26.64
N ARG A 997 -4.75 -27.20 -27.49
CA ARG A 997 -3.36 -27.12 -27.03
C ARG A 997 -3.06 -25.79 -26.34
N ALA A 998 -3.82 -24.75 -26.69
CA ALA A 998 -3.64 -23.42 -26.15
C ALA A 998 -4.32 -23.25 -24.78
N PHE A 999 -5.54 -23.76 -24.63
CA PHE A 999 -6.37 -23.65 -23.43
C PHE A 999 -6.83 -25.01 -22.92
N TYR A 1000 -6.76 -25.20 -21.60
CA TYR A 1000 -7.24 -26.40 -20.94
C TYR A 1000 -8.74 -26.29 -20.70
N ILE A 1001 -9.51 -27.22 -21.28
CA ILE A 1001 -10.95 -27.33 -21.07
C ILE A 1001 -11.18 -28.61 -20.23
N PRO A 1002 -11.76 -28.49 -19.02
CA PRO A 1002 -12.09 -29.66 -18.21
C PRO A 1002 -13.08 -30.58 -18.92
N PHE A 1003 -12.95 -31.89 -18.72
CA PHE A 1003 -13.88 -32.93 -19.21
C PHE A 1003 -14.01 -33.08 -20.73
N THR A 1004 -13.32 -32.27 -21.55
CA THR A 1004 -13.25 -32.54 -22.99
C THR A 1004 -12.38 -33.77 -23.29
N PRO A 1005 -12.83 -34.67 -24.18
CA PRO A 1005 -12.04 -35.83 -24.61
C PRO A 1005 -10.68 -35.40 -25.16
N ASN A 1006 -9.63 -36.18 -24.86
CA ASN A 1006 -8.28 -35.93 -25.36
C ASN A 1006 -8.13 -36.19 -26.88
N GLU A 1007 -9.21 -36.47 -27.61
CA GLU A 1007 -9.21 -36.78 -29.04
C GLU A 1007 -8.61 -35.66 -29.91
N PHE A 1008 -8.72 -34.41 -29.45
CA PHE A 1008 -8.14 -33.24 -30.12
C PHE A 1008 -6.65 -33.01 -29.84
N LEU A 1009 -6.06 -33.76 -28.90
CA LEU A 1009 -4.67 -33.61 -28.46
C LEU A 1009 -3.89 -34.90 -28.69
N LYS A 1010 -2.92 -34.84 -29.59
CA LYS A 1010 -2.00 -35.95 -29.84
C LYS A 1010 -0.73 -35.76 -29.01
N PHE A 1011 -0.31 -36.81 -28.34
CA PHE A 1011 0.86 -36.79 -27.47
C PHE A 1011 1.86 -37.86 -27.91
N GLY A 1012 3.14 -37.52 -27.82
CA GLY A 1012 4.26 -38.43 -27.94
C GLY A 1012 4.85 -38.70 -26.55
N ASN A 1013 5.86 -39.56 -26.53
CA ASN A 1013 6.61 -39.86 -25.31
C ASN A 1013 8.06 -39.44 -25.53
N ILE A 1014 8.61 -38.65 -24.62
CA ILE A 1014 10.06 -38.45 -24.54
C ILE A 1014 10.63 -39.58 -23.70
N HIS A 1015 11.68 -40.21 -24.20
CA HIS A 1015 12.32 -41.36 -23.58
C HIS A 1015 13.75 -41.02 -23.19
N VAL A 1016 14.20 -41.57 -22.06
CA VAL A 1016 15.62 -41.77 -21.79
C VAL A 1016 15.94 -43.18 -22.19
N PHE A 1017 16.80 -43.33 -23.18
CA PHE A 1017 17.37 -44.59 -23.62
C PHE A 1017 18.72 -44.80 -22.95
N GLN A 1018 18.94 -46.01 -22.44
CA GLN A 1018 20.23 -46.49 -21.99
C GLN A 1018 20.79 -47.45 -23.04
N ARG A 1019 22.05 -47.30 -23.41
CA ARG A 1019 22.72 -48.23 -24.30
C ARG A 1019 22.93 -49.57 -23.59
N LYS A 1020 22.53 -50.67 -24.22
CA LYS A 1020 22.82 -52.02 -23.72
C LYS A 1020 24.33 -52.26 -23.85
N LEU A 1021 24.95 -52.65 -22.73
CA LEU A 1021 26.33 -53.14 -22.75
C LEU A 1021 26.28 -54.50 -23.48
N LYS A 1022 27.03 -54.62 -24.58
CA LYS A 1022 27.23 -55.91 -25.26
C LYS A 1022 28.19 -56.79 -24.46
#